data_AF-A0A397BU38-F1
#
_entry.id   AF-A0A397BU38-F1
#
_cell.length_a   1.000
_cell.length_b   1.000
_cell.length_c   1.000
_cell.angle_alpha   90.00
_cell.angle_beta   90.00
_cell.angle_gamma   90.00
#
_symmetry.space_group_name_H-M   'P 1'
#
loop_
_entity.id
_entity.type
_entity.pdbx_description
1 polymer ?
#
loop_
_entity_poly.entity_id
_entity_poly.type
_entity_poly.pdbx_seq_one_letter_code
_entity_poly.pdbx_strand_id
1 'polypeptide(L)'
;MLGILPWNATHMVQLARTIASSSSSSSSRSLTWHAQFMDLVASLNPMAAHLRPLGLFPVKSHRHDDGKTLKSVEDTLFYPLDVVDVPFADELNILHPEYIHALAPKTTRFLHVLGIKQLTTHDMLQFHLLPLVATSKTTEDDHAKALAFCMHVHIERPLSTPLLQLVRQSVRVVTASGDLTPLSTPHLSLEPPEFAFSALTVVAATSVVPSSSAFSFLQAVGLPVFMSLHSPDDVVPGLPFVLTSIVTNQDIAGATALMQYLDRNWTAQHSSTRGSVVTTLQTSPWLPTSTTLLNPTTPAIALKYPNESYLDVPAGLKPYFPSSAVLNREFASVLQIHIGLGVPEYLHLLQLDAVSADTVVACLLELKAHATGQPDVLQSIQAALSAAPILPVNNQRVRLHHTIWKPSTSCPDLVALRPAFPKTLKSFFVQLGVPVKPTVAVALAALESSNVADPRPYLQFVAEQPLDSFPAQLEPIAFLTTTHGAKVSFESQPLLVEEEPSWWSHMSPNPSDKLVVISHPENAPFAGFWQFGTSLVQDVQDNPDKWNDLLHEAMMEESPHGSLVSGPIIQAFLCFLLDTWTTPNIVRISHLPTQGGVFEPFESVYATSSSQLRHPRALELPPKPAVLDAFKLYINTPVEFPDVLSTLVSLLWSPLIAPQVARSLQPCPRRHQNPDPIPLKRQLFPLDLPPAKRPRQDFALRPPPSDSGDRMFQFRPNSLTDEAKFAIGRVGEAHVYGLLRTEYPPESVEWINEVEETGRPYDICIHHPSGGTEFIEVKSTSTYDKRVFEMSVQELECATQKGSQYSIYRAFAIRPHGALPDSRVIRLRNPITLLRHKKLALSVLMTDEVM
;
A
#
# COMPACT_ATOMS: atom_id res chain seq x y z
N MET A 1 -67.56 -71.93 -50.34
CA MET A 1 -66.76 -70.71 -50.55
C MET A 1 -67.66 -69.51 -50.30
N LEU A 2 -67.28 -68.59 -49.41
CA LEU A 2 -68.13 -67.48 -48.92
C LEU A 2 -68.37 -66.34 -49.95
N GLY A 3 -68.03 -66.50 -51.23
CA GLY A 3 -68.25 -65.46 -52.26
C GLY A 3 -67.45 -64.16 -52.06
N ILE A 4 -66.48 -64.14 -51.14
CA ILE A 4 -65.67 -62.95 -50.83
C ILE A 4 -64.60 -62.81 -51.92
N LEU A 5 -64.75 -61.79 -52.77
CA LEU A 5 -63.78 -61.43 -53.80
C LEU A 5 -62.70 -60.50 -53.25
N PRO A 6 -61.43 -60.63 -53.68
CA PRO A 6 -60.38 -59.70 -53.31
C PRO A 6 -60.66 -58.31 -53.88
N TRP A 7 -60.17 -57.27 -53.19
CA TRP A 7 -60.26 -55.91 -53.70
C TRP A 7 -59.38 -55.73 -54.94
N ASN A 8 -59.85 -54.94 -55.91
CA ASN A 8 -59.12 -54.60 -57.12
C ASN A 8 -58.85 -53.07 -57.16
N ALA A 9 -58.05 -52.62 -58.14
CA ALA A 9 -57.67 -51.21 -58.26
C ALA A 9 -58.88 -50.26 -58.41
N THR A 10 -59.96 -50.69 -59.08
CA THR A 10 -61.16 -49.85 -59.26
C THR A 10 -61.95 -49.68 -57.95
N HIS A 11 -62.05 -50.74 -57.14
CA HIS A 11 -62.63 -50.66 -55.79
C HIS A 11 -61.84 -49.69 -54.90
N MET A 12 -60.50 -49.72 -54.98
CA MET A 12 -59.64 -48.80 -54.22
C MET A 12 -59.83 -47.33 -54.61
N VAL A 13 -59.96 -47.04 -55.91
CA VAL A 13 -60.21 -45.66 -56.39
C VAL A 13 -61.58 -45.16 -55.91
N GLN A 14 -62.60 -46.02 -55.88
CA GLN A 14 -63.92 -45.66 -55.38
C GLN A 14 -63.91 -45.44 -53.85
N LEU A 15 -63.14 -46.23 -53.10
CA LEU A 15 -62.92 -46.03 -51.67
C LEU A 15 -62.17 -44.71 -51.41
N ALA A 16 -61.15 -44.41 -52.21
CA ALA A 16 -60.42 -43.15 -52.14
C ALA A 16 -61.35 -41.93 -52.36
N ARG A 17 -62.25 -42.00 -53.34
CA ARG A 17 -63.24 -40.94 -53.60
C ARG A 17 -64.20 -40.73 -52.43
N THR A 18 -64.65 -41.81 -51.80
CA THR A 18 -65.53 -41.72 -50.62
C THR A 18 -64.82 -41.20 -49.38
N ILE A 19 -63.54 -41.49 -49.22
CA ILE A 19 -62.69 -40.89 -48.19
C ILE A 19 -62.55 -39.39 -48.44
N ALA A 20 -62.26 -38.97 -49.68
CA ALA A 20 -62.06 -37.57 -50.05
C ALA A 20 -63.34 -36.71 -49.98
N SER A 21 -64.53 -37.29 -50.24
CA SER A 21 -65.80 -36.55 -50.23
C SER A 21 -66.45 -36.43 -48.84
N SER A 22 -65.93 -37.13 -47.83
CA SER A 22 -66.48 -37.11 -46.46
C SER A 22 -66.09 -35.83 -45.71
N SER A 23 -66.81 -34.73 -45.96
CA SER A 23 -66.56 -33.40 -45.38
C SER A 23 -67.22 -33.13 -44.02
N SER A 24 -67.99 -34.08 -43.47
CA SER A 24 -68.65 -33.93 -42.17
C SER A 24 -68.13 -34.93 -41.13
N SER A 25 -67.45 -34.39 -40.11
CA SER A 25 -67.27 -34.98 -38.77
C SER A 25 -66.69 -36.41 -38.68
N SER A 26 -65.51 -36.67 -39.25
CA SER A 26 -64.67 -37.81 -38.83
C SER A 26 -63.31 -37.36 -38.29
N SER A 27 -63.37 -36.78 -37.10
CA SER A 27 -62.27 -36.59 -36.18
C SER A 27 -61.66 -37.89 -35.63
N SER A 28 -61.44 -38.97 -36.42
CA SER A 28 -60.94 -40.22 -35.80
C SER A 28 -60.09 -41.20 -36.61
N ARG A 29 -59.78 -41.00 -37.90
CA ARG A 29 -58.83 -41.92 -38.56
C ARG A 29 -57.42 -41.51 -38.15
N SER A 30 -56.61 -42.39 -37.60
CA SER A 30 -55.22 -42.07 -37.23
C SER A 30 -54.35 -41.78 -38.46
N LEU A 31 -53.18 -41.17 -38.26
CA LEU A 31 -52.19 -41.00 -39.33
C LEU A 31 -51.66 -42.36 -39.81
N THR A 32 -51.54 -43.31 -38.89
CA THR A 32 -51.20 -44.72 -39.19
C THR A 32 -52.23 -45.39 -40.10
N TRP A 33 -53.52 -45.09 -39.94
CA TRP A 33 -54.55 -45.61 -40.84
C TRP A 33 -54.40 -45.07 -42.26
N HIS A 34 -54.10 -43.77 -42.42
CA HIS A 34 -53.87 -43.18 -43.73
C HIS A 34 -52.63 -43.78 -44.40
N ALA A 35 -51.58 -44.03 -43.62
CA ALA A 35 -50.37 -44.69 -44.11
C ALA A 35 -50.66 -46.13 -44.59
N GLN A 36 -51.34 -46.93 -43.78
CA GLN A 36 -51.73 -48.31 -44.14
C GLN A 36 -52.65 -48.35 -45.36
N PHE A 37 -53.60 -47.41 -45.47
CA PHE A 37 -54.44 -47.29 -46.65
C PHE A 37 -53.59 -46.97 -47.89
N MET A 38 -52.64 -46.03 -47.78
CA MET A 38 -51.75 -45.67 -48.88
C MET A 38 -50.76 -46.78 -49.25
N ASP A 39 -50.34 -47.60 -48.29
CA ASP A 39 -49.54 -48.80 -48.55
C ASP A 39 -50.33 -49.84 -49.34
N LEU A 40 -51.60 -50.04 -48.98
CA LEU A 40 -52.51 -50.93 -49.72
C LEU A 40 -52.75 -50.40 -51.14
N VAL A 41 -53.01 -49.09 -51.28
CA VAL A 41 -53.13 -48.41 -52.58
C VAL A 41 -51.86 -48.65 -53.41
N ALA A 42 -50.68 -48.39 -52.87
CA ALA A 42 -49.42 -48.59 -53.60
C ALA A 42 -49.20 -50.06 -54.02
N SER A 43 -49.61 -51.03 -53.19
CA SER A 43 -49.46 -52.46 -53.49
C SER A 43 -50.29 -52.93 -54.69
N LEU A 44 -51.42 -52.27 -54.95
CA LEU A 44 -52.36 -52.61 -56.03
C LEU A 44 -52.08 -51.84 -57.33
N ASN A 45 -51.05 -50.98 -57.32
CA ASN A 45 -50.58 -50.15 -58.43
C ASN A 45 -51.70 -49.45 -59.26
N PRO A 46 -52.61 -48.71 -58.60
CA PRO A 46 -53.77 -48.10 -59.23
C PRO A 46 -53.37 -46.98 -60.19
N MET A 47 -54.30 -46.61 -61.08
CA MET A 47 -54.09 -45.54 -62.06
C MET A 47 -53.87 -44.19 -61.35
N ALA A 48 -52.61 -43.78 -61.18
CA ALA A 48 -52.16 -42.55 -60.50
C ALA A 48 -52.97 -41.30 -60.88
N ALA A 49 -53.38 -41.17 -62.14
CA ALA A 49 -54.19 -40.06 -62.64
C ALA A 49 -55.54 -39.89 -61.90
N HIS A 50 -56.15 -40.98 -61.42
CA HIS A 50 -57.43 -40.93 -60.72
C HIS A 50 -57.31 -40.56 -59.24
N LEU A 51 -56.11 -40.65 -58.67
CA LEU A 51 -55.84 -40.37 -57.26
C LEU A 51 -55.32 -38.95 -57.01
N ARG A 52 -54.65 -38.35 -58.00
CA ARG A 52 -54.11 -36.98 -57.92
C ARG A 52 -55.09 -35.89 -57.48
N PRO A 53 -56.34 -35.81 -58.00
CA PRO A 53 -57.27 -34.75 -57.63
C PRO A 53 -57.95 -34.97 -56.27
N LEU A 54 -57.71 -36.10 -55.60
CA LEU A 54 -58.39 -36.46 -54.36
C LEU A 54 -57.61 -35.94 -53.15
N GLY A 55 -58.33 -35.30 -52.21
CA GLY A 55 -57.81 -34.85 -50.93
C GLY A 55 -57.51 -36.01 -49.98
N LEU A 56 -56.43 -36.74 -50.21
CA LEU A 56 -56.08 -37.97 -49.49
C LEU A 56 -54.87 -37.80 -48.55
N PHE A 57 -54.10 -36.73 -48.73
CA PHE A 57 -52.78 -36.60 -48.12
C PHE A 57 -52.83 -35.74 -46.85
N PRO A 58 -52.46 -36.29 -45.68
CA PRO A 58 -52.39 -35.52 -44.44
C PRO A 58 -51.24 -34.51 -44.47
N VAL A 59 -51.59 -33.23 -44.41
CA VAL A 59 -50.68 -32.08 -44.28
C VAL A 59 -50.76 -31.56 -42.84
N LYS A 60 -49.60 -31.20 -42.27
CA LYS A 60 -49.50 -30.62 -40.92
C LYS A 60 -50.28 -29.29 -40.88
N SER A 61 -51.20 -29.13 -39.92
CA SER A 61 -51.88 -27.84 -39.70
C SER A 61 -51.14 -27.05 -38.62
N HIS A 62 -50.86 -25.78 -38.88
CA HIS A 62 -50.18 -24.90 -37.93
C HIS A 62 -51.13 -24.10 -37.02
N ARG A 63 -52.46 -24.18 -37.25
CA ARG A 63 -53.46 -23.45 -36.43
C ARG A 63 -53.92 -24.20 -35.17
N HIS A 64 -53.60 -25.49 -35.06
CA HIS A 64 -53.91 -26.34 -33.91
C HIS A 64 -52.79 -27.39 -33.76
N ASP A 65 -52.24 -27.57 -32.56
CA ASP A 65 -51.10 -28.46 -32.26
C ASP A 65 -51.29 -29.92 -32.73
N ASP A 66 -52.54 -30.39 -32.91
CA ASP A 66 -52.88 -31.74 -33.38
C ASP A 66 -53.74 -31.74 -34.67
N GLY A 67 -53.85 -30.61 -35.35
CA GLY A 67 -54.68 -30.46 -36.55
C GLY A 67 -54.03 -31.09 -37.78
N LYS A 68 -54.76 -31.96 -38.49
CA LYS A 68 -54.38 -32.41 -39.83
C LYS A 68 -55.40 -31.94 -40.86
N THR A 69 -54.91 -31.53 -42.03
CA THR A 69 -55.76 -31.19 -43.17
C THR A 69 -55.46 -32.14 -44.33
N LEU A 70 -56.49 -32.63 -45.01
CA LEU A 70 -56.30 -33.47 -46.18
C LEU A 70 -56.24 -32.60 -47.42
N LYS A 71 -55.15 -32.71 -48.19
CA LYS A 71 -54.93 -31.99 -49.44
C LYS A 71 -54.73 -32.93 -50.61
N SER A 72 -54.95 -32.40 -51.80
CA SER A 72 -54.75 -33.10 -53.07
C SER A 72 -53.31 -32.91 -53.56
N VAL A 73 -52.87 -33.71 -54.53
CA VAL A 73 -51.55 -33.49 -55.15
C VAL A 73 -51.55 -32.20 -56.00
N GLU A 74 -52.72 -31.74 -56.43
CA GLU A 74 -52.87 -30.48 -57.18
C GLU A 74 -52.51 -29.25 -56.33
N ASP A 75 -52.56 -29.38 -55.00
CA ASP A 75 -52.14 -28.34 -54.05
C ASP A 75 -50.61 -28.23 -53.90
N THR A 76 -49.82 -28.93 -54.70
CA THR A 76 -48.34 -28.98 -54.62
C THR A 76 -47.84 -29.43 -53.25
N LEU A 77 -47.75 -30.75 -53.06
CA LEU A 77 -47.36 -31.36 -51.79
C LEU A 77 -45.84 -31.62 -51.71
N PHE A 78 -45.29 -31.45 -50.51
CA PHE A 78 -43.89 -31.65 -50.22
C PHE A 78 -43.64 -32.74 -49.18
N TYR A 79 -42.62 -33.55 -49.46
CA TYR A 79 -42.09 -34.59 -48.58
C TYR A 79 -40.77 -34.08 -47.95
N PRO A 80 -40.71 -33.79 -46.64
CA PRO A 80 -39.48 -33.34 -45.99
C PRO A 80 -38.47 -34.48 -45.83
N LEU A 81 -37.22 -34.26 -46.26
CA LEU A 81 -36.12 -35.21 -46.10
C LEU A 81 -35.26 -34.93 -44.85
N ASP A 82 -34.81 -33.68 -44.70
CA ASP A 82 -33.86 -33.25 -43.67
C ASP A 82 -34.21 -31.87 -43.07
N VAL A 83 -35.48 -31.47 -43.21
CA VAL A 83 -35.94 -30.13 -42.85
C VAL A 83 -36.38 -30.08 -41.38
N VAL A 84 -35.73 -29.22 -40.59
CA VAL A 84 -36.12 -28.85 -39.21
C VAL A 84 -37.09 -27.66 -39.27
N ASP A 85 -37.99 -27.52 -38.29
CA ASP A 85 -39.09 -26.52 -38.19
C ASP A 85 -38.89 -25.27 -39.06
N VAL A 86 -39.69 -25.19 -40.14
CA VAL A 86 -39.56 -24.17 -41.18
C VAL A 86 -40.25 -22.87 -40.73
N PRO A 87 -39.54 -21.73 -40.66
CA PRO A 87 -40.22 -20.44 -40.56
C PRO A 87 -41.08 -20.26 -41.82
N PHE A 88 -42.33 -19.82 -41.66
CA PHE A 88 -43.32 -19.67 -42.75
C PHE A 88 -43.91 -20.99 -43.30
N ALA A 89 -43.83 -22.09 -42.55
CA ALA A 89 -44.42 -23.38 -42.94
C ALA A 89 -45.93 -23.31 -43.28
N ASP A 90 -46.65 -22.31 -42.78
CA ASP A 90 -48.07 -22.07 -43.06
C ASP A 90 -48.40 -21.95 -44.56
N GLU A 91 -47.43 -21.52 -45.37
CA GLU A 91 -47.58 -21.36 -46.82
C GLU A 91 -47.21 -22.63 -47.61
N LEU A 92 -46.58 -23.62 -46.97
CA LEU A 92 -46.10 -24.86 -47.61
C LEU A 92 -46.97 -26.06 -47.23
N ASN A 93 -47.38 -26.85 -48.23
CA ASN A 93 -48.17 -28.07 -48.00
C ASN A 93 -47.27 -29.26 -47.70
N ILE A 94 -46.72 -29.29 -46.47
CA ILE A 94 -45.80 -30.33 -45.99
C ILE A 94 -46.57 -31.53 -45.41
N LEU A 95 -46.27 -32.73 -45.91
CA LEU A 95 -46.84 -33.97 -45.39
C LEU A 95 -46.52 -34.17 -43.90
N HIS A 96 -47.47 -34.69 -43.14
CA HIS A 96 -47.30 -34.87 -41.70
C HIS A 96 -46.17 -35.87 -41.38
N PRO A 97 -45.22 -35.55 -40.48
CA PRO A 97 -44.08 -36.42 -40.16
C PRO A 97 -44.50 -37.82 -39.73
N GLU A 98 -45.44 -37.97 -38.79
CA GLU A 98 -45.89 -39.30 -38.34
C GLU A 98 -46.57 -40.14 -39.43
N TYR A 99 -47.23 -39.50 -40.41
CA TYR A 99 -47.77 -40.21 -41.57
C TYR A 99 -46.63 -40.78 -42.42
N ILE A 100 -45.57 -40.00 -42.63
CA ILE A 100 -44.38 -40.43 -43.37
C ILE A 100 -43.69 -41.62 -42.68
N HIS A 101 -43.47 -41.52 -41.37
CA HIS A 101 -42.81 -42.58 -40.60
C HIS A 101 -43.60 -43.89 -40.58
N ALA A 102 -44.92 -43.82 -40.78
CA ALA A 102 -45.80 -44.99 -40.81
C ALA A 102 -45.91 -45.65 -42.20
N LEU A 103 -45.37 -45.06 -43.27
CA LEU A 103 -45.44 -45.60 -44.63
C LEU A 103 -44.39 -46.69 -44.88
N ALA A 104 -44.74 -47.69 -45.68
CA ALA A 104 -43.78 -48.68 -46.15
C ALA A 104 -42.76 -48.08 -47.15
N PRO A 105 -41.50 -48.57 -47.21
CA PRO A 105 -40.47 -48.05 -48.13
C PRO A 105 -40.80 -48.14 -49.63
N LYS A 106 -41.71 -49.04 -50.02
CA LYS A 106 -42.19 -49.13 -51.41
C LYS A 106 -43.18 -48.01 -51.74
N THR A 107 -43.93 -47.55 -50.73
CA THR A 107 -44.96 -46.52 -50.85
C THR A 107 -44.36 -45.13 -50.95
N THR A 108 -43.24 -44.87 -50.29
CA THR A 108 -42.51 -43.58 -50.43
C THR A 108 -42.05 -43.35 -51.88
N ARG A 109 -41.64 -44.39 -52.61
CA ARG A 109 -41.35 -44.30 -54.06
C ARG A 109 -42.61 -44.01 -54.88
N PHE A 110 -43.75 -44.56 -54.48
CA PHE A 110 -45.04 -44.32 -55.13
C PHE A 110 -45.50 -42.86 -54.97
N LEU A 111 -45.20 -42.20 -53.85
CA LEU A 111 -45.50 -40.76 -53.67
C LEU A 111 -44.84 -39.89 -54.75
N HIS A 112 -43.60 -40.22 -55.16
CA HIS A 112 -42.92 -39.52 -56.25
C HIS A 112 -43.63 -39.71 -57.60
N VAL A 113 -44.16 -40.91 -57.88
CA VAL A 113 -44.95 -41.20 -59.09
C VAL A 113 -46.26 -40.40 -59.10
N LEU A 114 -46.86 -40.19 -57.92
CA LEU A 114 -48.04 -39.35 -57.78
C LEU A 114 -47.75 -37.87 -58.04
N GLY A 115 -46.49 -37.41 -57.96
CA GLY A 115 -46.09 -36.03 -58.21
C GLY A 115 -45.76 -35.25 -56.93
N ILE A 116 -45.65 -35.92 -55.78
CA ILE A 116 -45.23 -35.31 -54.52
C ILE A 116 -43.72 -35.13 -54.57
N LYS A 117 -43.25 -33.89 -54.41
CA LYS A 117 -41.83 -33.55 -54.52
C LYS A 117 -41.12 -33.75 -53.19
N GLN A 118 -39.86 -34.17 -53.26
CA GLN A 118 -38.98 -34.14 -52.09
C GLN A 118 -38.54 -32.69 -51.84
N LEU A 119 -38.47 -32.30 -50.57
CA LEU A 119 -38.03 -31.00 -50.12
C LEU A 119 -36.81 -31.20 -49.23
N THR A 120 -35.66 -30.78 -49.75
CA THR A 120 -34.43 -30.67 -48.96
C THR A 120 -34.34 -29.29 -48.31
N THR A 121 -33.52 -29.17 -47.27
CA THR A 121 -33.24 -27.87 -46.64
C THR A 121 -32.66 -26.85 -47.63
N HIS A 122 -31.86 -27.31 -48.61
CA HIS A 122 -31.30 -26.46 -49.68
C HIS A 122 -32.40 -25.94 -50.63
N ASP A 123 -33.30 -26.82 -51.09
CA ASP A 123 -34.40 -26.45 -51.98
C ASP A 123 -35.39 -25.51 -51.28
N MET A 124 -35.62 -25.73 -49.99
CA MET A 124 -36.46 -24.87 -49.15
C MET A 124 -35.87 -23.46 -49.07
N LEU A 125 -34.58 -23.33 -48.75
CA LEU A 125 -33.90 -22.03 -48.72
C LEU A 125 -33.96 -21.32 -50.08
N GLN A 126 -33.59 -22.01 -51.16
CA GLN A 126 -33.44 -21.40 -52.48
C GLN A 126 -34.76 -21.00 -53.13
N PHE A 127 -35.77 -21.87 -53.08
CA PHE A 127 -36.99 -21.73 -53.88
C PHE A 127 -38.20 -21.28 -53.07
N HIS A 128 -38.13 -21.30 -51.74
CA HIS A 128 -39.26 -20.95 -50.87
C HIS A 128 -38.92 -19.80 -49.92
N LEU A 129 -37.98 -19.98 -48.98
CA LEU A 129 -37.68 -18.98 -47.95
C LEU A 129 -37.15 -17.67 -48.53
N LEU A 130 -36.04 -17.72 -49.27
CA LEU A 130 -35.36 -16.50 -49.74
C LEU A 130 -36.22 -15.70 -50.74
N PRO A 131 -36.96 -16.32 -51.68
CA PRO A 131 -37.90 -15.60 -52.52
C PRO A 131 -39.03 -14.91 -51.74
N LEU A 132 -39.61 -15.57 -50.72
CA LEU A 132 -40.66 -14.99 -49.89
C LEU A 132 -40.16 -13.74 -49.14
N VAL A 133 -38.99 -13.87 -48.51
CA VAL A 133 -38.35 -12.80 -47.72
C VAL A 133 -37.89 -11.63 -48.60
N ALA A 134 -37.62 -11.88 -49.88
CA ALA A 134 -37.27 -10.83 -50.84
C ALA A 134 -38.48 -10.01 -51.33
N THR A 135 -39.72 -10.47 -51.12
CA THR A 135 -40.92 -9.73 -51.50
C THR A 135 -41.25 -8.59 -50.53
N SER A 136 -41.96 -7.56 -50.99
CA SER A 136 -42.19 -6.31 -50.26
C SER A 136 -43.23 -6.36 -49.11
N LYS A 137 -43.66 -7.55 -48.67
CA LYS A 137 -44.70 -7.73 -47.63
C LYS A 137 -44.18 -8.41 -46.35
N THR A 138 -42.90 -8.22 -46.01
CA THR A 138 -42.26 -8.85 -44.84
C THR A 138 -41.98 -7.82 -43.74
N THR A 139 -42.11 -8.25 -42.49
CA THR A 139 -41.82 -7.45 -41.29
C THR A 139 -40.38 -7.64 -40.80
N GLU A 140 -39.92 -6.82 -39.86
CA GLU A 140 -38.61 -6.97 -39.21
C GLU A 140 -38.45 -8.35 -38.55
N ASP A 141 -39.52 -8.85 -37.92
CA ASP A 141 -39.58 -10.18 -37.28
C ASP A 141 -39.43 -11.31 -38.31
N ASP A 142 -40.00 -11.14 -39.51
CA ASP A 142 -39.88 -12.13 -40.59
C ASP A 142 -38.43 -12.25 -41.09
N HIS A 143 -37.75 -11.11 -41.24
CA HIS A 143 -36.34 -11.07 -41.61
C HIS A 143 -35.44 -11.66 -40.51
N ALA A 144 -35.74 -11.42 -39.24
CA ALA A 144 -35.02 -12.00 -38.11
C ALA A 144 -35.17 -13.54 -38.07
N LYS A 145 -36.40 -14.05 -38.24
CA LYS A 145 -36.67 -15.50 -38.32
C LYS A 145 -35.96 -16.17 -39.50
N ALA A 146 -35.99 -15.54 -40.67
CA ALA A 146 -35.31 -16.04 -41.86
C ALA A 146 -33.78 -16.09 -41.67
N LEU A 147 -33.19 -15.05 -41.07
CA LEU A 147 -31.76 -15.01 -40.77
C LEU A 147 -31.37 -16.11 -39.77
N ALA A 148 -32.12 -16.25 -38.67
CA ALA A 148 -31.88 -17.27 -37.66
C ALA A 148 -31.94 -18.70 -38.24
N PHE A 149 -32.89 -18.95 -39.15
CA PHE A 149 -32.99 -20.25 -39.83
C PHE A 149 -31.81 -20.50 -40.77
N CYS A 150 -31.43 -19.53 -41.62
CA CYS A 150 -30.25 -19.64 -42.49
C CYS A 150 -28.96 -19.95 -41.70
N MET A 151 -28.83 -19.33 -40.52
CA MET A 151 -27.70 -19.59 -39.62
C MET A 151 -27.73 -21.00 -39.05
N HIS A 152 -28.87 -21.45 -38.53
CA HIS A 152 -29.02 -22.79 -37.99
C HIS A 152 -28.63 -23.86 -39.03
N VAL A 153 -29.11 -23.71 -40.26
CA VAL A 153 -28.77 -24.62 -41.36
C VAL A 153 -27.28 -24.60 -41.67
N HIS A 154 -26.66 -23.42 -41.75
CA HIS A 154 -25.23 -23.29 -42.06
C HIS A 154 -24.33 -23.93 -40.99
N ILE A 155 -24.76 -23.89 -39.72
CA ILE A 155 -24.03 -24.51 -38.60
C ILE A 155 -24.05 -26.03 -38.72
N GLU A 156 -25.20 -26.61 -39.05
CA GLU A 156 -25.32 -28.06 -39.24
C GLU A 156 -24.60 -28.53 -40.51
N ARG A 157 -24.74 -27.77 -41.60
CA ARG A 157 -24.10 -28.03 -42.90
C ARG A 157 -23.77 -26.72 -43.62
N PRO A 158 -22.49 -26.43 -43.89
CA PRO A 158 -22.09 -25.20 -44.57
C PRO A 158 -22.80 -25.00 -45.90
N LEU A 159 -23.44 -23.83 -46.05
CA LEU A 159 -24.11 -23.43 -47.29
C LEU A 159 -23.12 -23.20 -48.43
N SER A 160 -23.55 -23.50 -49.65
CA SER A 160 -22.75 -23.26 -50.87
C SER A 160 -22.61 -21.76 -51.16
N THR A 161 -21.53 -21.35 -51.84
CA THR A 161 -21.29 -19.95 -52.22
C THR A 161 -22.46 -19.31 -52.98
N PRO A 162 -23.12 -19.98 -53.95
CA PRO A 162 -24.29 -19.41 -54.62
C PRO A 162 -25.48 -19.14 -53.68
N LEU A 163 -25.72 -20.03 -52.71
CA LEU A 163 -26.76 -19.82 -51.70
C LEU A 163 -26.42 -18.67 -50.75
N LEU A 164 -25.16 -18.56 -50.32
CA LEU A 164 -24.71 -17.46 -49.47
C LEU A 164 -24.90 -16.10 -50.17
N GLN A 165 -24.69 -16.05 -51.49
CA GLN A 165 -24.97 -14.85 -52.29
C GLN A 165 -26.47 -14.53 -52.38
N LEU A 166 -27.32 -15.54 -52.54
CA LEU A 166 -28.78 -15.37 -52.51
C LEU A 166 -29.26 -14.88 -51.14
N VAL A 167 -28.76 -15.45 -50.04
CA VAL A 167 -29.03 -14.98 -48.67
C VAL A 167 -28.66 -13.51 -48.52
N ARG A 168 -27.48 -13.11 -49.02
CA ARG A 168 -27.01 -11.72 -48.98
C ARG A 168 -27.93 -10.75 -49.74
N GLN A 169 -28.54 -11.20 -50.83
CA GLN A 169 -29.40 -10.35 -51.66
C GLN A 169 -30.84 -10.27 -51.12
N SER A 170 -31.34 -11.34 -50.50
CA SER A 170 -32.74 -11.47 -50.09
C SER A 170 -33.00 -11.03 -48.65
N VAL A 171 -32.07 -11.31 -47.72
CA VAL A 171 -32.28 -11.03 -46.29
C VAL A 171 -31.88 -9.59 -45.95
N ARG A 172 -32.69 -8.94 -45.12
CA ARG A 172 -32.47 -7.60 -44.59
C ARG A 172 -32.30 -7.67 -43.07
N VAL A 173 -31.68 -6.66 -42.50
CA VAL A 173 -31.37 -6.54 -41.07
C VAL A 173 -31.68 -5.14 -40.59
N VAL A 174 -32.12 -5.02 -39.33
CA VAL A 174 -32.38 -3.73 -38.70
C VAL A 174 -31.06 -3.14 -38.22
N THR A 175 -30.76 -1.90 -38.65
CA THR A 175 -29.59 -1.14 -38.21
C THR A 175 -29.85 -0.46 -36.86
N ALA A 176 -28.80 0.04 -36.21
CA ALA A 176 -28.92 0.87 -35.00
C ALA A 176 -29.77 2.15 -35.20
N SER A 177 -29.92 2.62 -36.44
CA SER A 177 -30.83 3.72 -36.81
C SER A 177 -32.30 3.30 -36.92
N GLY A 178 -32.61 2.01 -36.76
CA GLY A 178 -33.96 1.45 -36.92
C GLY A 178 -34.34 1.15 -38.37
N ASP A 179 -33.39 1.20 -39.31
CA ASP A 179 -33.68 1.01 -40.74
C ASP A 179 -33.48 -0.45 -41.16
N LEU A 180 -34.49 -1.00 -41.85
CA LEU A 180 -34.41 -2.35 -42.41
C LEU A 180 -33.58 -2.36 -43.73
N THR A 181 -32.32 -2.78 -43.62
CA THR A 181 -31.30 -2.64 -44.67
C THR A 181 -30.88 -4.00 -45.25
N PRO A 182 -30.73 -4.16 -46.58
CA PRO A 182 -30.25 -5.41 -47.18
C PRO A 182 -28.84 -5.80 -46.74
N LEU A 183 -28.58 -7.10 -46.58
CA LEU A 183 -27.23 -7.64 -46.31
C LEU A 183 -26.23 -7.37 -47.44
N SER A 184 -26.71 -7.06 -48.65
CA SER A 184 -25.88 -6.69 -49.79
C SER A 184 -25.30 -5.28 -49.71
N THR A 185 -25.80 -4.45 -48.79
CA THR A 185 -25.38 -3.04 -48.66
C THR A 185 -23.88 -2.95 -48.35
N PRO A 186 -23.10 -2.15 -49.11
CA PRO A 186 -21.70 -1.94 -48.82
C PRO A 186 -21.55 -1.23 -47.46
N HIS A 187 -20.48 -1.56 -46.71
CA HIS A 187 -20.18 -1.02 -45.37
C HIS A 187 -21.11 -1.44 -44.22
N LEU A 188 -22.03 -2.37 -44.46
CA LEU A 188 -22.82 -2.98 -43.40
C LEU A 188 -21.90 -3.78 -42.47
N SER A 189 -21.85 -3.40 -41.20
CA SER A 189 -20.96 -4.01 -40.21
C SER A 189 -21.76 -4.57 -39.04
N LEU A 190 -21.24 -5.60 -38.38
CA LEU A 190 -21.91 -6.27 -37.26
C LEU A 190 -21.35 -5.79 -35.93
N GLU A 191 -22.23 -5.38 -35.02
CA GLU A 191 -21.87 -4.96 -33.67
C GLU A 191 -21.88 -6.19 -32.77
N PRO A 192 -20.77 -6.55 -32.10
CA PRO A 192 -20.86 -7.55 -31.04
C PRO A 192 -21.79 -7.01 -29.93
N PRO A 193 -22.54 -7.88 -29.23
CA PRO A 193 -23.58 -7.45 -28.28
C PRO A 193 -23.02 -6.69 -27.06
N GLU A 194 -21.70 -6.62 -26.93
CA GLU A 194 -20.94 -5.93 -25.88
C GLU A 194 -20.65 -4.44 -26.22
N PHE A 195 -20.95 -3.98 -27.45
CA PHE A 195 -20.67 -2.61 -27.92
C PHE A 195 -21.97 -1.82 -28.13
N ALA A 196 -21.89 -0.50 -27.93
CA ALA A 196 -22.99 0.44 -28.14
C ALA A 196 -22.50 1.70 -28.88
N PHE A 197 -22.18 1.59 -30.16
CA PHE A 197 -21.76 2.70 -31.01
C PHE A 197 -22.98 3.40 -31.62
N SER A 198 -23.36 4.55 -31.07
CA SER A 198 -24.56 5.29 -31.51
C SER A 198 -24.46 5.95 -32.89
N ALA A 199 -23.26 6.00 -33.50
CA ALA A 199 -22.97 6.83 -34.68
C ALA A 199 -22.61 6.04 -35.96
N LEU A 200 -22.60 4.70 -35.92
CA LEU A 200 -22.25 3.86 -37.06
C LEU A 200 -23.48 3.12 -37.58
N THR A 201 -23.56 2.86 -38.90
CA THR A 201 -24.61 2.01 -39.47
C THR A 201 -24.30 0.53 -39.14
N VAL A 202 -24.63 0.10 -37.92
CA VAL A 202 -24.30 -1.23 -37.40
C VAL A 202 -25.54 -2.09 -37.19
N VAL A 203 -25.43 -3.39 -37.43
CA VAL A 203 -26.46 -4.38 -37.13
C VAL A 203 -26.28 -4.83 -35.68
N ALA A 204 -27.29 -4.61 -34.84
CA ALA A 204 -27.27 -5.01 -33.42
C ALA A 204 -27.30 -6.54 -33.29
N ALA A 205 -26.31 -7.14 -32.63
CA ALA A 205 -26.25 -8.60 -32.39
C ALA A 205 -27.29 -9.13 -31.39
N THR A 206 -28.12 -8.28 -30.79
CA THR A 206 -29.11 -8.71 -29.78
C THR A 206 -30.22 -9.59 -30.33
N SER A 207 -30.43 -9.63 -31.66
CA SER A 207 -31.41 -10.50 -32.32
C SER A 207 -30.83 -11.82 -32.85
N VAL A 208 -29.52 -12.06 -32.68
CA VAL A 208 -28.82 -13.20 -33.29
C VAL A 208 -28.00 -13.94 -32.23
N VAL A 209 -28.42 -15.17 -31.94
CA VAL A 209 -27.87 -16.13 -30.96
C VAL A 209 -26.35 -15.98 -30.69
N PRO A 210 -25.90 -15.91 -29.42
CA PRO A 210 -24.49 -15.75 -29.08
C PRO A 210 -23.75 -17.08 -29.24
N SER A 211 -22.92 -17.20 -30.27
CA SER A 211 -21.94 -18.31 -30.40
C SER A 211 -20.97 -18.04 -31.54
N SER A 212 -19.74 -18.55 -31.43
CA SER A 212 -18.70 -18.55 -32.47
C SER A 212 -19.19 -19.02 -33.85
N SER A 213 -20.26 -19.80 -33.91
CA SER A 213 -20.98 -20.23 -35.11
C SER A 213 -21.64 -19.08 -35.89
N ALA A 214 -22.15 -18.06 -35.21
CA ALA A 214 -22.73 -16.87 -35.86
C ALA A 214 -21.66 -16.12 -36.66
N PHE A 215 -20.45 -16.04 -36.12
CA PHE A 215 -19.31 -15.41 -36.77
C PHE A 215 -18.91 -16.13 -38.07
N SER A 216 -18.87 -17.46 -38.06
CA SER A 216 -18.57 -18.27 -39.26
C SER A 216 -19.56 -18.04 -40.40
N PHE A 217 -20.86 -18.02 -40.10
CA PHE A 217 -21.89 -17.77 -41.11
C PHE A 217 -21.80 -16.34 -41.68
N LEU A 218 -21.65 -15.34 -40.81
CA LEU A 218 -21.61 -13.94 -41.23
C LEU A 218 -20.35 -13.63 -42.06
N GLN A 219 -19.22 -14.26 -41.72
CA GLN A 219 -18.02 -14.26 -42.54
C GLN A 219 -18.24 -14.93 -43.90
N ALA A 220 -18.93 -16.08 -43.94
CA ALA A 220 -19.24 -16.79 -45.18
C ALA A 220 -20.19 -16.00 -46.10
N VAL A 221 -21.10 -15.20 -45.53
CA VAL A 221 -21.97 -14.25 -46.27
C VAL A 221 -21.19 -13.00 -46.73
N GLY A 222 -19.94 -12.82 -46.28
CA GLY A 222 -19.03 -11.75 -46.68
C GLY A 222 -19.34 -10.41 -46.00
N LEU A 223 -19.94 -10.43 -44.81
CA LEU A 223 -20.16 -9.23 -44.03
C LEU A 223 -18.89 -8.91 -43.22
N PRO A 224 -18.33 -7.69 -43.31
CA PRO A 224 -17.21 -7.29 -42.47
C PRO A 224 -17.69 -7.26 -41.01
N VAL A 225 -17.18 -8.19 -40.20
CA VAL A 225 -17.44 -8.21 -38.76
C VAL A 225 -16.50 -7.22 -38.08
N PHE A 226 -17.02 -6.33 -37.22
CA PHE A 226 -16.17 -5.42 -36.46
C PHE A 226 -15.12 -6.18 -35.66
N MET A 227 -13.88 -5.68 -35.72
CA MET A 227 -12.77 -6.08 -34.86
C MET A 227 -12.35 -7.55 -34.90
N SER A 228 -12.53 -8.28 -36.00
CA SER A 228 -11.94 -9.63 -36.06
C SER A 228 -10.42 -9.57 -35.98
N LEU A 229 -9.88 -9.95 -34.82
CA LEU A 229 -8.47 -10.29 -34.63
C LEU A 229 -8.11 -11.65 -35.28
N HIS A 230 -8.91 -12.20 -36.18
CA HIS A 230 -8.61 -13.43 -36.93
C HIS A 230 -8.45 -13.19 -38.43
N SER A 231 -8.38 -11.92 -38.86
CA SER A 231 -8.05 -11.58 -40.25
C SER A 231 -6.64 -12.10 -40.60
N PRO A 232 -6.46 -12.72 -41.78
CA PRO A 232 -5.15 -13.17 -42.27
C PRO A 232 -4.21 -12.01 -42.61
N ASP A 233 -4.75 -10.80 -42.83
CA ASP A 233 -3.98 -9.60 -43.18
C ASP A 233 -3.63 -8.76 -41.93
N ASP A 234 -2.55 -7.94 -42.00
CA ASP A 234 -2.13 -6.95 -40.98
C ASP A 234 -3.09 -5.74 -40.90
N VAL A 235 -4.39 -5.98 -41.13
CA VAL A 235 -5.43 -4.96 -41.10
C VAL A 235 -6.60 -5.51 -40.30
N VAL A 236 -7.02 -4.75 -39.29
CA VAL A 236 -8.28 -4.98 -38.59
C VAL A 236 -9.33 -4.05 -39.21
N PRO A 237 -10.29 -4.60 -39.99
CA PRO A 237 -11.31 -3.79 -40.63
C PRO A 237 -12.11 -2.99 -39.60
N GLY A 238 -12.28 -1.69 -39.85
CA GLY A 238 -13.07 -0.80 -38.99
C GLY A 238 -12.30 -0.13 -37.84
N LEU A 239 -11.12 -0.62 -37.46
CA LEU A 239 -10.36 -0.06 -36.33
C LEU A 239 -10.04 1.44 -36.47
N PRO A 240 -9.55 1.95 -37.62
CA PRO A 240 -9.28 3.38 -37.79
C PRO A 240 -10.54 4.24 -37.60
N PHE A 241 -11.69 3.79 -38.11
CA PHE A 241 -12.95 4.52 -37.99
C PHE A 241 -13.46 4.57 -36.55
N VAL A 242 -13.31 3.46 -35.80
CA VAL A 242 -13.66 3.40 -34.36
C VAL A 242 -12.79 4.37 -33.57
N LEU A 243 -11.48 4.36 -33.79
CA LEU A 243 -10.55 5.29 -33.12
C LEU A 243 -10.86 6.75 -33.45
N THR A 244 -11.10 7.07 -34.72
CA THR A 244 -11.50 8.43 -35.12
C THR A 244 -12.81 8.85 -34.45
N SER A 245 -13.80 7.97 -34.35
CA SER A 245 -15.07 8.26 -33.67
C SER A 245 -14.87 8.50 -32.17
N ILE A 246 -14.12 7.63 -31.49
CA ILE A 246 -13.80 7.75 -30.06
C ILE A 246 -13.11 9.08 -29.77
N VAL A 247 -12.08 9.42 -30.54
CA VAL A 247 -11.29 10.65 -30.36
C VAL A 247 -12.12 11.89 -30.67
N THR A 248 -12.90 11.88 -31.75
CA THR A 248 -13.69 13.04 -32.18
C THR A 248 -14.83 13.35 -31.21
N ASN A 249 -15.50 12.32 -30.69
CA ASN A 249 -16.67 12.48 -29.82
C ASN A 249 -16.33 12.44 -28.33
N GLN A 250 -15.06 12.24 -27.96
CA GLN A 250 -14.63 11.94 -26.58
C GLN A 250 -15.46 10.81 -25.94
N ASP A 251 -15.73 9.75 -26.71
CA ASP A 251 -16.58 8.64 -26.29
C ASP A 251 -15.84 7.69 -25.33
N ILE A 252 -15.94 7.98 -24.04
CA ILE A 252 -15.33 7.20 -22.95
C ILE A 252 -15.89 5.77 -22.91
N ALA A 253 -17.18 5.58 -23.21
CA ALA A 253 -17.81 4.27 -23.19
C ALA A 253 -17.27 3.39 -24.32
N GLY A 254 -17.18 3.95 -25.54
CA GLY A 254 -16.56 3.29 -26.70
C GLY A 254 -15.08 2.97 -26.49
N ALA A 255 -14.31 3.91 -25.91
CA ALA A 255 -12.92 3.70 -25.52
C ALA A 255 -12.74 2.53 -24.53
N THR A 256 -13.59 2.47 -23.50
CA THR A 256 -13.56 1.42 -22.48
C THR A 256 -13.89 0.05 -23.07
N ALA A 257 -14.90 -0.03 -23.93
CA ALA A 257 -15.27 -1.27 -24.61
C ALA A 257 -14.17 -1.78 -25.56
N LEU A 258 -13.55 -0.88 -26.33
CA LEU A 258 -12.42 -1.22 -27.20
C LEU A 258 -11.25 -1.81 -26.41
N MET A 259 -10.90 -1.20 -25.27
CA MET A 259 -9.82 -1.68 -24.41
C MET A 259 -10.14 -3.04 -23.79
N GLN A 260 -11.36 -3.27 -23.29
CA GLN A 260 -11.77 -4.58 -22.75
C GLN A 260 -11.74 -5.69 -23.80
N TYR A 261 -12.14 -5.37 -25.03
CA TYR A 261 -12.09 -6.30 -26.15
C TYR A 261 -10.66 -6.70 -26.49
N LEU A 262 -9.76 -5.72 -26.62
CA LEU A 262 -8.36 -5.97 -26.92
C LEU A 262 -7.70 -6.73 -25.76
N ASP A 263 -7.96 -6.37 -24.51
CA ASP A 263 -7.49 -7.10 -23.33
C ASP A 263 -7.85 -8.60 -23.39
N ARG A 264 -9.12 -8.93 -23.68
CA ARG A 264 -9.62 -10.31 -23.70
C ARG A 264 -9.11 -11.14 -24.88
N ASN A 265 -8.87 -10.53 -26.04
CA ASN A 265 -8.65 -11.24 -27.30
C ASN A 265 -7.24 -11.06 -27.90
N TRP A 266 -6.38 -10.21 -27.32
CA TRP A 266 -5.02 -10.03 -27.80
C TRP A 266 -4.11 -11.21 -27.43
N THR A 267 -3.24 -11.63 -28.35
CA THR A 267 -2.33 -12.78 -28.17
C THR A 267 -0.92 -12.39 -28.61
N ALA A 268 0.10 -13.14 -28.18
CA ALA A 268 1.48 -12.91 -28.59
C ALA A 268 1.68 -13.02 -30.12
N GLN A 269 0.86 -13.85 -30.80
CA GLN A 269 0.87 -13.93 -32.25
C GLN A 269 0.44 -12.61 -32.89
N HIS A 270 -0.57 -11.93 -32.33
CA HIS A 270 -1.01 -10.61 -32.80
C HIS A 270 0.10 -9.56 -32.65
N SER A 271 0.82 -9.55 -31.52
CA SER A 271 1.96 -8.66 -31.28
C SER A 271 3.05 -8.78 -32.36
N SER A 272 3.32 -9.99 -32.83
CA SER A 272 4.38 -10.26 -33.83
C SER A 272 3.95 -10.07 -35.28
N THR A 273 2.66 -10.23 -35.59
CA THR A 273 2.15 -10.24 -36.96
C THR A 273 1.41 -8.97 -37.34
N ARG A 274 1.02 -8.14 -36.37
CA ARG A 274 0.13 -6.99 -36.58
C ARG A 274 0.75 -5.62 -36.32
N GLY A 275 1.85 -5.30 -37.01
CA GLY A 275 2.60 -4.06 -36.82
C GLY A 275 1.81 -2.79 -37.15
N SER A 276 0.98 -2.81 -38.20
CA SER A 276 0.19 -1.62 -38.59
C SER A 276 -0.88 -1.28 -37.54
N VAL A 277 -1.49 -2.32 -36.96
CA VAL A 277 -2.54 -2.20 -35.94
C VAL A 277 -1.96 -1.62 -34.65
N VAL A 278 -0.80 -2.10 -34.22
CA VAL A 278 -0.09 -1.58 -33.04
C VAL A 278 0.26 -0.11 -33.24
N THR A 279 0.83 0.24 -34.39
CA THR A 279 1.15 1.64 -34.72
C THR A 279 -0.09 2.54 -34.67
N THR A 280 -1.22 2.07 -35.21
CA THR A 280 -2.48 2.82 -35.22
C THR A 280 -3.02 3.05 -33.80
N LEU A 281 -2.92 2.03 -32.93
CA LEU A 281 -3.35 2.12 -31.53
C LEU A 281 -2.43 3.02 -30.70
N GLN A 282 -1.12 3.03 -30.96
CA GLN A 282 -0.13 3.87 -30.26
C GLN A 282 -0.23 5.35 -30.66
N THR A 283 -0.61 5.64 -31.90
CA THR A 283 -0.64 7.01 -32.46
C THR A 283 -1.96 7.74 -32.22
N SER A 284 -2.92 7.12 -31.54
CA SER A 284 -4.24 7.71 -31.25
C SER A 284 -4.46 7.86 -29.73
N PRO A 285 -5.02 8.98 -29.24
CA PRO A 285 -5.33 9.17 -27.83
C PRO A 285 -6.71 8.59 -27.52
N TRP A 286 -6.81 7.27 -27.40
CA TRP A 286 -8.09 6.57 -27.23
C TRP A 286 -8.25 5.92 -25.85
N LEU A 287 -7.21 5.91 -25.00
CA LEU A 287 -7.25 5.19 -23.71
C LEU A 287 -7.83 6.10 -22.61
N PRO A 288 -8.91 5.68 -21.92
CA PRO A 288 -9.56 6.53 -20.93
C PRO A 288 -8.75 6.59 -19.62
N THR A 289 -8.47 7.80 -19.13
CA THR A 289 -7.70 8.07 -17.90
C THR A 289 -8.34 9.24 -17.13
N SER A 290 -8.50 9.21 -15.80
CA SER A 290 -8.93 10.46 -15.09
C SER A 290 -7.84 11.51 -15.05
N THR A 291 -8.31 12.76 -15.01
CA THR A 291 -7.51 13.98 -14.78
C THR A 291 -7.91 14.69 -13.48
N THR A 292 -8.26 13.92 -12.45
CA THR A 292 -8.60 14.34 -11.07
C THR A 292 -7.54 15.19 -10.36
N LEU A 293 -6.31 15.28 -10.88
CA LEU A 293 -5.24 16.12 -10.34
C LEU A 293 -5.45 17.63 -10.57
N LEU A 294 -6.32 18.04 -11.51
CA LEU A 294 -6.43 19.46 -11.91
C LEU A 294 -7.67 20.18 -11.38
N ASN A 295 -8.72 19.46 -10.95
CA ASN A 295 -9.93 20.09 -10.40
C ASN A 295 -10.70 19.13 -9.46
N PRO A 296 -10.68 19.35 -8.13
CA PRO A 296 -11.31 18.44 -7.16
C PRO A 296 -12.85 18.48 -7.16
N THR A 297 -13.46 19.38 -7.93
CA THR A 297 -14.93 19.58 -7.95
C THR A 297 -15.64 18.82 -9.06
N THR A 298 -14.93 18.31 -10.07
CA THR A 298 -15.48 17.48 -11.15
C THR A 298 -14.45 16.46 -11.67
N PRO A 299 -14.68 15.14 -11.53
CA PRO A 299 -13.83 14.14 -12.15
C PRO A 299 -14.03 14.17 -13.67
N ALA A 300 -13.08 14.76 -14.40
CA ALA A 300 -13.04 14.66 -15.86
C ALA A 300 -12.21 13.41 -16.24
N ILE A 301 -12.79 12.53 -17.06
CA ILE A 301 -12.05 11.45 -17.73
C ILE A 301 -11.62 11.98 -19.08
N ALA A 302 -10.33 11.91 -19.38
CA ALA A 302 -9.75 12.32 -20.65
C ALA A 302 -9.19 11.10 -21.40
N LEU A 303 -9.22 11.16 -22.73
CA LEU A 303 -8.57 10.16 -23.56
C LEU A 303 -7.10 10.54 -23.74
N LYS A 304 -6.20 9.60 -23.47
CA LYS A 304 -4.75 9.77 -23.57
C LYS A 304 -4.14 8.75 -24.51
N TYR A 305 -2.90 9.03 -24.90
CA TYR A 305 -2.07 8.07 -25.61
C TYR A 305 -1.72 6.88 -24.69
N PRO A 306 -1.57 5.67 -25.24
CA PRO A 306 -1.23 4.50 -24.44
C PRO A 306 0.06 4.68 -23.60
N ASN A 307 1.09 5.33 -24.13
CA ASN A 307 2.35 5.61 -23.45
C ASN A 307 2.26 6.69 -22.34
N GLU A 308 1.16 7.43 -22.26
CA GLU A 308 0.90 8.40 -21.19
C GLU A 308 -0.05 7.84 -20.12
N SER A 309 -0.44 6.58 -20.29
CA SER A 309 -1.44 5.90 -19.46
C SER A 309 -0.76 4.92 -18.50
N TYR A 310 -1.32 4.82 -17.30
CA TYR A 310 -0.83 3.92 -16.24
C TYR A 310 -1.91 2.88 -15.92
N LEU A 311 -1.50 1.62 -15.76
CA LEU A 311 -2.32 0.46 -15.42
C LEU A 311 -1.91 -0.13 -14.08
N ASP A 312 -2.79 -0.94 -13.47
CA ASP A 312 -2.51 -1.67 -12.22
C ASP A 312 -2.01 -0.78 -11.07
N VAL A 313 -2.61 0.40 -10.96
CA VAL A 313 -2.25 1.37 -9.93
C VAL A 313 -2.88 0.97 -8.58
N PRO A 314 -2.13 1.04 -7.46
CA PRO A 314 -2.62 0.65 -6.14
C PRO A 314 -3.95 1.30 -5.76
N ALA A 315 -4.76 0.60 -4.96
CA ALA A 315 -6.12 1.04 -4.64
C ALA A 315 -6.21 2.47 -4.06
N GLY A 316 -5.27 2.87 -3.20
CA GLY A 316 -5.20 4.23 -2.62
C GLY A 316 -4.79 5.33 -3.60
N LEU A 317 -4.37 4.95 -4.81
CA LEU A 317 -3.90 5.83 -5.89
C LEU A 317 -4.82 5.81 -7.11
N LYS A 318 -5.84 4.94 -7.13
CA LYS A 318 -6.91 4.93 -8.14
C LYS A 318 -7.59 6.28 -8.37
N PRO A 319 -7.80 7.15 -7.35
CA PRO A 319 -8.32 8.48 -7.58
C PRO A 319 -7.42 9.31 -8.50
N TYR A 320 -6.11 9.05 -8.57
CA TYR A 320 -5.15 9.81 -9.38
C TYR A 320 -4.87 9.16 -10.75
N PHE A 321 -5.15 7.85 -10.88
CA PHE A 321 -4.90 7.06 -12.10
C PHE A 321 -5.98 5.99 -12.32
N PRO A 322 -7.26 6.35 -12.53
CA PRO A 322 -8.30 5.37 -12.77
C PRO A 322 -8.17 4.91 -14.21
N SER A 323 -7.43 3.83 -14.36
CA SER A 323 -7.55 2.91 -15.47
C SER A 323 -8.18 1.62 -14.97
N SER A 324 -8.87 0.92 -15.86
CA SER A 324 -9.34 -0.44 -15.55
C SER A 324 -8.15 -1.39 -15.45
N ALA A 325 -8.27 -2.43 -14.62
CA ALA A 325 -7.32 -3.53 -14.63
C ALA A 325 -7.32 -4.22 -16.00
N VAL A 326 -6.24 -4.07 -16.75
CA VAL A 326 -5.94 -4.83 -17.97
C VAL A 326 -5.28 -6.13 -17.51
N LEU A 327 -5.86 -7.27 -17.87
CA LEU A 327 -5.34 -8.59 -17.50
C LEU A 327 -4.20 -9.05 -18.43
N ASN A 328 -4.14 -8.50 -19.63
CA ASN A 328 -3.24 -8.90 -20.71
C ASN A 328 -1.96 -8.07 -20.74
N ARG A 329 -0.90 -8.61 -20.12
CA ARG A 329 0.43 -7.96 -20.07
C ARG A 329 1.11 -7.84 -21.43
N GLU A 330 0.87 -8.77 -22.35
CA GLU A 330 1.42 -8.71 -23.72
C GLU A 330 0.85 -7.51 -24.48
N PHE A 331 -0.48 -7.33 -24.41
CA PHE A 331 -1.16 -6.17 -24.99
C PHE A 331 -0.63 -4.84 -24.42
N ALA A 332 -0.55 -4.73 -23.09
CA ALA A 332 -0.04 -3.54 -22.42
C ALA A 332 1.41 -3.22 -22.81
N SER A 333 2.28 -4.23 -22.84
CA SER A 333 3.69 -4.08 -23.23
C SER A 333 3.85 -3.60 -24.67
N VAL A 334 3.06 -4.14 -25.59
CA VAL A 334 3.14 -3.78 -27.02
C VAL A 334 2.68 -2.35 -27.27
N LEU A 335 1.68 -1.89 -26.53
CA LEU A 335 1.23 -0.50 -26.61
C LEU A 335 2.06 0.46 -25.75
N GLN A 336 3.11 -0.02 -25.08
CA GLN A 336 3.96 0.77 -24.16
C GLN A 336 3.17 1.42 -23.03
N ILE A 337 2.10 0.76 -22.57
CA ILE A 337 1.33 1.26 -21.43
C ILE A 337 2.12 0.97 -20.15
N HIS A 338 2.27 1.98 -19.29
CA HIS A 338 2.98 1.82 -18.02
C HIS A 338 2.18 0.92 -17.08
N ILE A 339 2.78 -0.16 -16.56
CA ILE A 339 2.17 -1.04 -15.57
C ILE A 339 2.78 -0.72 -14.20
N GLY A 340 1.94 -0.31 -13.26
CA GLY A 340 2.37 0.26 -11.98
C GLY A 340 3.00 1.65 -12.15
N LEU A 341 3.47 2.20 -11.04
CA LEU A 341 4.22 3.46 -11.01
C LEU A 341 5.69 3.17 -10.68
N GLY A 342 6.60 3.98 -11.20
CA GLY A 342 8.01 3.93 -10.84
C GLY A 342 8.31 4.76 -9.59
N VAL A 343 9.54 4.65 -9.11
CA VAL A 343 10.06 5.45 -7.98
C VAL A 343 9.94 6.96 -8.22
N PRO A 344 10.29 7.51 -9.41
CA PRO A 344 10.15 8.94 -9.69
C PRO A 344 8.69 9.42 -9.56
N GLU A 345 7.74 8.64 -10.05
CA GLU A 345 6.32 8.98 -10.02
C GLU A 345 5.78 8.98 -8.58
N TYR A 346 6.14 7.99 -7.75
CA TYR A 346 5.78 7.99 -6.33
C TYR A 346 6.39 9.17 -5.57
N LEU A 347 7.64 9.54 -5.85
CA LEU A 347 8.28 10.70 -5.24
C LEU A 347 7.60 12.02 -5.67
N HIS A 348 7.19 12.13 -6.94
CA HIS A 348 6.45 13.29 -7.43
C HIS A 348 5.07 13.40 -6.75
N LEU A 349 4.36 12.29 -6.57
CA LEU A 349 3.08 12.28 -5.86
C LEU A 349 3.21 12.76 -4.41
N LEU A 350 4.28 12.37 -3.72
CA LEU A 350 4.55 12.86 -2.37
C LEU A 350 4.82 14.38 -2.32
N GLN A 351 5.22 15.01 -3.43
CA GLN A 351 5.45 16.46 -3.52
C GLN A 351 4.17 17.28 -3.73
N LEU A 352 3.04 16.65 -4.07
CA LEU A 352 1.77 17.36 -4.28
C LEU A 352 1.16 17.83 -2.95
N ASP A 353 0.53 19.01 -2.92
CA ASP A 353 0.02 19.63 -1.69
C ASP A 353 -1.34 19.09 -1.23
N ALA A 354 -2.12 18.49 -2.13
CA ALA A 354 -3.48 17.99 -1.88
C ALA A 354 -3.55 16.44 -1.92
N VAL A 355 -2.74 15.78 -1.09
CA VAL A 355 -2.68 14.31 -1.02
C VAL A 355 -3.23 13.83 0.32
N SER A 356 -4.16 12.86 0.30
CA SER A 356 -4.72 12.28 1.52
C SER A 356 -3.66 11.49 2.31
N ALA A 357 -3.80 11.41 3.63
CA ALA A 357 -2.88 10.63 4.47
C ALA A 357 -2.78 9.16 4.04
N ASP A 358 -3.91 8.56 3.62
CA ASP A 358 -3.97 7.18 3.14
C ASP A 358 -3.18 7.00 1.83
N THR A 359 -3.26 7.99 0.94
CA THR A 359 -2.50 8.00 -0.31
C THR A 359 -0.99 8.10 -0.04
N VAL A 360 -0.57 8.94 0.91
CA VAL A 360 0.84 9.04 1.33
C VAL A 360 1.35 7.69 1.84
N VAL A 361 0.57 7.02 2.70
CA VAL A 361 0.90 5.69 3.22
C VAL A 361 1.01 4.67 2.09
N ALA A 362 0.08 4.69 1.12
CA ALA A 362 0.11 3.82 -0.04
C ALA A 362 1.40 4.03 -0.87
N CYS A 363 1.76 5.28 -1.19
CA CYS A 363 3.01 5.59 -1.90
C CYS A 363 4.24 5.05 -1.16
N LEU A 364 4.30 5.22 0.17
CA LEU A 364 5.44 4.76 0.96
C LEU A 364 5.53 3.22 1.02
N LEU A 365 4.40 2.51 1.04
CA LEU A 365 4.37 1.05 0.99
C LEU A 365 4.84 0.52 -0.36
N GLU A 366 4.50 1.18 -1.45
CA GLU A 366 4.98 0.82 -2.78
C GLU A 366 6.47 1.14 -2.96
N LEU A 367 6.94 2.31 -2.51
CA LEU A 367 8.37 2.63 -2.48
C LEU A 367 9.16 1.59 -1.68
N LYS A 368 8.61 1.10 -0.57
CA LYS A 368 9.17 -0.02 0.18
C LYS A 368 9.23 -1.30 -0.66
N ALA A 369 8.17 -1.63 -1.39
CA ALA A 369 8.14 -2.80 -2.27
C ALA A 369 9.21 -2.71 -3.38
N HIS A 370 9.35 -1.55 -4.03
CA HIS A 370 10.37 -1.30 -5.04
C HIS A 370 11.80 -1.36 -4.51
N ALA A 371 12.03 -0.91 -3.27
CA ALA A 371 13.34 -0.97 -2.61
C ALA A 371 13.70 -2.37 -2.09
N THR A 372 12.73 -3.30 -1.98
CA THR A 372 12.96 -4.61 -1.37
C THR A 372 13.89 -5.45 -2.24
N GLY A 373 15.09 -5.74 -1.72
CA GLY A 373 16.11 -6.52 -2.43
C GLY A 373 16.94 -5.71 -3.46
N GLN A 374 16.76 -4.38 -3.52
CA GLN A 374 17.48 -3.50 -4.45
C GLN A 374 18.15 -2.33 -3.71
N PRO A 375 19.45 -2.44 -3.35
CA PRO A 375 20.13 -1.42 -2.53
C PRO A 375 20.30 -0.08 -3.26
N ASP A 376 20.54 -0.09 -4.57
CA ASP A 376 20.70 1.13 -5.37
C ASP A 376 19.42 1.98 -5.39
N VAL A 377 18.25 1.30 -5.47
CA VAL A 377 16.94 1.94 -5.43
C VAL A 377 16.67 2.53 -4.04
N LEU A 378 16.98 1.78 -2.98
CA LEU A 378 16.86 2.27 -1.60
C LEU A 378 17.72 3.54 -1.39
N GLN A 379 18.95 3.54 -1.90
CA GLN A 379 19.85 4.70 -1.81
C GLN A 379 19.33 5.90 -2.60
N SER A 380 18.76 5.68 -3.80
CA SER A 380 18.12 6.72 -4.60
C SER A 380 16.93 7.36 -3.87
N ILE A 381 16.06 6.54 -3.26
CA ILE A 381 14.92 7.01 -2.45
C ILE A 381 15.42 7.79 -1.24
N GLN A 382 16.43 7.28 -0.53
CA GLN A 382 17.03 7.95 0.63
C GLN A 382 17.61 9.31 0.24
N ALA A 383 18.33 9.40 -0.88
CA ALA A 383 18.90 10.64 -1.38
C ALA A 383 17.80 11.66 -1.71
N ALA A 384 16.74 11.24 -2.41
CA ALA A 384 15.62 12.12 -2.76
C ALA A 384 14.89 12.67 -1.53
N LEU A 385 14.55 11.80 -0.56
CA LEU A 385 13.85 12.19 0.67
C LEU A 385 14.73 13.00 1.65
N SER A 386 16.06 12.93 1.50
CA SER A 386 17.00 13.73 2.31
C SER A 386 17.29 15.10 1.68
N ALA A 387 17.28 15.20 0.35
CA ALA A 387 17.63 16.42 -0.38
C ALA A 387 16.57 17.52 -0.26
N ALA A 388 15.28 17.15 -0.22
CA ALA A 388 14.16 18.10 -0.15
C ALA A 388 13.13 17.68 0.91
N PRO A 389 12.38 18.65 1.49
CA PRO A 389 11.28 18.35 2.40
C PRO A 389 10.10 17.79 1.60
N ILE A 390 10.13 16.48 1.32
CA ILE A 390 9.11 15.81 0.49
C ILE A 390 8.04 15.17 1.38
N LEU A 391 8.42 14.61 2.54
CA LEU A 391 7.54 13.79 3.36
C LEU A 391 6.51 14.66 4.12
N PRO A 392 5.20 14.51 3.90
CA PRO A 392 4.19 15.25 4.63
C PRO A 392 3.90 14.58 5.99
N VAL A 393 4.10 15.31 7.08
CA VAL A 393 3.84 14.87 8.46
C VAL A 393 3.15 16.01 9.20
N ASN A 394 1.94 15.79 9.73
CA ASN A 394 1.18 16.77 10.53
C ASN A 394 1.08 18.16 9.86
N ASN A 395 0.70 18.23 8.58
CA ASN A 395 0.62 19.44 7.76
C ASN A 395 1.94 20.21 7.55
N GLN A 396 3.08 19.58 7.84
CA GLN A 396 4.41 20.10 7.54
C GLN A 396 5.16 19.15 6.62
N ARG A 397 6.04 19.69 5.79
CA ARG A 397 6.94 18.89 4.96
C ARG A 397 8.30 18.76 5.63
N VAL A 398 8.76 17.54 5.83
CA VAL A 398 9.99 17.23 6.56
C VAL A 398 10.99 16.49 5.70
N ARG A 399 12.28 16.74 5.97
CA ARG A 399 13.39 15.98 5.39
C ARG A 399 13.63 14.72 6.20
N LEU A 400 14.14 13.68 5.56
CA LEU A 400 14.36 12.39 6.23
C LEU A 400 15.29 12.48 7.45
N HIS A 401 16.34 13.31 7.40
CA HIS A 401 17.29 13.49 8.51
C HIS A 401 16.75 14.30 9.70
N HIS A 402 15.60 14.96 9.58
CA HIS A 402 14.93 15.66 10.69
C HIS A 402 13.86 14.80 11.37
N THR A 403 13.85 13.50 11.08
CA THR A 403 12.79 12.59 11.54
C THR A 403 13.34 11.47 12.41
N ILE A 404 12.50 11.00 13.33
CA ILE A 404 12.75 9.84 14.19
C ILE A 404 11.52 8.95 14.22
N TRP A 405 11.70 7.64 14.42
CA TRP A 405 10.53 6.76 14.45
C TRP A 405 9.66 7.02 15.67
N LYS A 406 10.23 7.02 16.89
CA LYS A 406 9.48 7.26 18.14
C LYS A 406 9.64 8.71 18.60
N PRO A 407 8.61 9.31 19.19
CA PRO A 407 8.75 10.61 19.84
C PRO A 407 9.82 10.56 20.93
N SER A 408 10.56 11.65 21.06
CA SER A 408 11.63 11.82 22.04
C SER A 408 11.47 13.15 22.77
N THR A 409 11.75 13.15 24.07
CA THR A 409 11.82 14.37 24.89
C THR A 409 13.20 15.02 24.84
N SER A 410 14.24 14.26 24.46
CA SER A 410 15.62 14.75 24.40
C SER A 410 15.91 15.62 23.17
N CYS A 411 15.12 15.47 22.09
CA CYS A 411 15.27 16.24 20.85
C CYS A 411 13.87 16.66 20.37
N PRO A 412 13.34 17.79 20.88
CA PRO A 412 11.92 18.14 20.72
C PRO A 412 11.54 18.55 19.29
N ASP A 413 12.46 19.15 18.53
CA ASP A 413 12.17 19.58 17.15
C ASP A 413 12.26 18.44 16.11
N LEU A 414 12.73 17.26 16.50
CA LEU A 414 12.74 16.09 15.62
C LEU A 414 11.32 15.57 15.45
N VAL A 415 10.89 15.42 14.20
CA VAL A 415 9.53 15.01 13.89
C VAL A 415 9.39 13.50 14.04
N ALA A 416 8.50 13.08 14.93
CA ALA A 416 8.19 11.67 15.15
C ALA A 416 7.28 11.13 14.05
N LEU A 417 7.71 10.05 13.40
CA LEU A 417 6.97 9.42 12.30
C LEU A 417 5.86 8.47 12.78
N ARG A 418 6.05 7.79 13.92
CA ARG A 418 5.09 6.80 14.44
C ARG A 418 3.67 7.33 14.67
N PRO A 419 3.44 8.58 15.14
CA PRO A 419 2.09 9.12 15.27
C PRO A 419 1.38 9.31 13.93
N ALA A 420 2.14 9.59 12.86
CA ALA A 420 1.60 9.90 11.53
C ALA A 420 1.53 8.68 10.59
N PHE A 421 2.35 7.64 10.83
CA PHE A 421 2.48 6.50 9.93
C PHE A 421 2.33 5.14 10.62
N PRO A 422 1.77 4.13 9.92
CA PRO A 422 1.55 2.80 10.48
C PRO A 422 2.85 2.05 10.77
N LYS A 423 2.82 1.13 11.74
CA LYS A 423 3.98 0.32 12.17
C LYS A 423 4.63 -0.49 11.04
N THR A 424 3.89 -0.82 9.98
CA THR A 424 4.36 -1.56 8.80
C THR A 424 5.47 -0.84 8.04
N LEU A 425 5.54 0.50 8.12
CA LEU A 425 6.57 1.32 7.50
C LEU A 425 7.83 1.48 8.35
N LYS A 426 7.80 1.04 9.63
CA LYS A 426 8.96 1.16 10.54
C LYS A 426 10.24 0.59 9.93
N SER A 427 10.19 -0.63 9.40
CA SER A 427 11.37 -1.30 8.87
C SER A 427 11.95 -0.56 7.66
N PHE A 428 11.07 0.03 6.84
CA PHE A 428 11.46 0.78 5.66
C PHE A 428 12.14 2.10 6.02
N PHE A 429 11.56 2.87 6.94
CA PHE A 429 12.20 4.10 7.43
C PHE A 429 13.55 3.82 8.10
N VAL A 430 13.67 2.72 8.85
CA VAL A 430 14.96 2.31 9.43
C VAL A 430 15.98 1.96 8.35
N GLN A 431 15.57 1.29 7.27
CA GLN A 431 16.43 0.99 6.12
C GLN A 431 16.87 2.27 5.37
N LEU A 432 16.00 3.28 5.31
CA LEU A 432 16.33 4.61 4.74
C LEU A 432 17.23 5.45 5.67
N GLY A 433 17.60 4.95 6.85
CA GLY A 433 18.47 5.67 7.80
C GLY A 433 17.74 6.49 8.87
N VAL A 434 16.41 6.36 9.00
CA VAL A 434 15.67 6.99 10.11
C VAL A 434 15.86 6.17 11.38
N PRO A 435 16.46 6.72 12.45
CA PRO A 435 16.72 5.94 13.64
C PRO A 435 15.45 5.77 14.49
N VAL A 436 15.42 4.69 15.29
CA VAL A 436 14.24 4.37 16.13
C VAL A 436 14.11 5.33 17.32
N LYS A 437 15.26 5.78 17.83
CA LYS A 437 15.45 6.79 18.88
C LYS A 437 16.46 7.81 18.33
N PRO A 438 16.57 9.01 18.91
CA PRO A 438 17.62 9.95 18.51
C PRO A 438 19.00 9.29 18.58
N THR A 439 19.84 9.57 17.59
CA THR A 439 21.25 9.18 17.54
C THR A 439 22.09 10.43 17.41
N VAL A 440 23.38 10.36 17.77
CA VAL A 440 24.30 11.50 17.67
C VAL A 440 24.32 12.04 16.24
N ALA A 441 24.38 11.19 15.21
CA ALA A 441 24.39 11.61 13.82
C ALA A 441 23.15 12.45 13.41
N VAL A 442 21.95 12.07 13.88
CA VAL A 442 20.73 12.82 13.58
C VAL A 442 20.65 14.12 14.38
N ALA A 443 21.10 14.11 15.64
CA ALA A 443 21.18 15.31 16.45
C ALA A 443 22.15 16.35 15.84
N LEU A 444 23.30 15.90 15.34
CA LEU A 444 24.29 16.75 14.68
C LEU A 444 23.77 17.28 13.34
N ALA A 445 23.19 16.44 12.49
CA ALA A 445 22.61 16.87 11.21
C ALA A 445 21.46 17.89 11.40
N ALA A 446 20.67 17.76 12.48
CA ALA A 446 19.66 18.74 12.84
C ALA A 446 20.30 20.09 13.23
N LEU A 447 21.35 20.06 14.05
CA LEU A 447 22.09 21.27 14.47
C LEU A 447 22.77 21.98 13.29
N GLU A 448 23.34 21.24 12.32
CA GLU A 448 23.97 21.81 11.11
C GLU A 448 22.99 22.54 10.19
N SER A 449 21.73 22.10 10.16
CA SER A 449 20.71 22.64 9.27
C SER A 449 20.13 24.01 9.69
N SER A 450 20.63 24.60 10.79
CA SER A 450 20.30 25.94 11.33
C SER A 450 18.82 26.22 11.66
N ASN A 451 17.98 25.19 11.72
CA ASN A 451 16.53 25.32 11.92
C ASN A 451 16.04 24.93 13.33
N VAL A 452 16.97 24.79 14.28
CA VAL A 452 16.68 24.39 15.66
C VAL A 452 16.45 25.64 16.51
N ALA A 453 15.27 25.75 17.14
CA ALA A 453 14.90 26.92 17.94
C ALA A 453 15.70 27.01 19.25
N ASP A 454 16.01 25.86 19.85
CA ASP A 454 16.87 25.76 21.04
C ASP A 454 17.84 24.57 20.88
N PRO A 455 19.16 24.80 20.69
CA PRO A 455 20.13 23.72 20.50
C PRO A 455 20.44 22.95 21.80
N ARG A 456 20.05 23.47 22.98
CA ARG A 456 20.44 22.90 24.29
C ARG A 456 20.01 21.44 24.50
N PRO A 457 18.77 21.01 24.19
CA PRO A 457 18.37 19.62 24.37
C PRO A 457 19.18 18.65 23.51
N TYR A 458 19.51 19.05 22.28
CA TYR A 458 20.34 18.27 21.36
C TYR A 458 21.76 18.11 21.88
N LEU A 459 22.35 19.21 22.34
CA LEU A 459 23.71 19.22 22.89
C LEU A 459 23.79 18.42 24.19
N GLN A 460 22.78 18.53 25.05
CA GLN A 460 22.70 17.72 26.27
C GLN A 460 22.59 16.23 25.92
N PHE A 461 21.75 15.87 24.96
CA PHE A 461 21.64 14.49 24.49
C PHE A 461 22.97 13.94 23.98
N VAL A 462 23.73 14.74 23.22
CA VAL A 462 25.05 14.36 22.71
C VAL A 462 26.06 14.25 23.86
N ALA A 463 26.04 15.16 24.84
CA ALA A 463 26.93 15.13 26.02
C ALA A 463 26.74 13.88 26.89
N GLU A 464 25.54 13.31 26.91
CA GLU A 464 25.20 12.09 27.65
C GLU A 464 25.65 10.79 26.93
N GLN A 465 26.15 10.87 25.69
CA GLN A 465 26.65 9.70 24.96
C GLN A 465 28.15 9.46 25.21
N PRO A 466 28.61 8.20 25.18
CA PRO A 466 30.05 7.89 25.20
C PRO A 466 30.68 8.42 23.90
N LEU A 467 31.47 9.49 24.01
CA LEU A 467 32.09 10.19 22.89
C LEU A 467 33.58 9.85 22.81
N ASP A 468 33.97 9.10 21.78
CA ASP A 468 35.37 8.80 21.46
C ASP A 468 36.04 9.87 20.58
N SER A 469 35.25 10.80 20.00
CA SER A 469 35.76 11.87 19.13
C SER A 469 34.82 13.07 19.10
N PHE A 470 35.36 14.28 19.25
CA PHE A 470 34.62 15.53 19.04
C PHE A 470 34.18 15.63 17.57
N PRO A 471 32.88 15.82 17.27
CA PRO A 471 32.48 16.20 15.93
C PRO A 471 32.93 17.64 15.69
N ALA A 472 33.82 17.88 14.73
CA ALA A 472 34.26 19.23 14.32
C ALA A 472 33.09 20.19 14.02
N GLN A 473 31.91 19.62 13.73
CA GLN A 473 30.64 20.28 13.46
C GLN A 473 30.03 20.98 14.69
N LEU A 474 30.46 20.64 15.91
CA LEU A 474 30.02 21.25 17.17
C LEU A 474 30.85 22.48 17.58
N GLU A 475 32.08 22.65 17.06
CA GLU A 475 32.95 23.79 17.37
C GLU A 475 32.30 25.16 17.18
N PRO A 476 31.52 25.43 16.11
CA PRO A 476 30.95 26.75 15.87
C PRO A 476 29.68 27.05 16.67
N ILE A 477 29.09 26.07 17.35
CA ILE A 477 27.79 26.24 18.02
C ILE A 477 27.99 26.97 19.36
N ALA A 478 27.38 28.15 19.52
CA ALA A 478 27.48 28.94 20.74
C ALA A 478 26.43 28.49 21.78
N PHE A 479 26.84 27.67 22.75
CA PHE A 479 25.94 27.12 23.78
C PHE A 479 26.41 27.27 25.22
N LEU A 480 27.71 27.49 25.43
CA LEU A 480 28.29 27.69 26.75
C LEU A 480 27.96 29.08 27.26
N THR A 481 27.48 29.19 28.50
CA THR A 481 27.23 30.50 29.13
C THR A 481 28.48 30.97 29.85
N THR A 482 28.95 32.17 29.52
CA THR A 482 30.03 32.82 30.27
C THR A 482 29.54 33.41 31.58
N THR A 483 30.44 33.76 32.49
CA THR A 483 30.10 34.46 33.75
C THR A 483 29.35 35.79 33.54
N HIS A 484 29.49 36.40 32.36
CA HIS A 484 28.77 37.62 31.95
C HIS A 484 27.45 37.34 31.22
N GLY A 485 27.01 36.09 31.12
CA GLY A 485 25.75 35.69 30.48
C GLY A 485 25.78 35.59 28.96
N ALA A 486 26.93 35.80 28.31
CA ALA A 486 27.06 35.67 26.86
C ALA A 486 27.19 34.19 26.46
N LYS A 487 26.59 33.81 25.31
CA LYS A 487 26.72 32.47 24.74
C LYS A 487 27.97 32.38 23.85
N VAL A 488 28.79 31.37 24.08
CA VAL A 488 30.07 31.17 23.39
C VAL A 488 30.24 29.73 22.92
N SER A 489 31.03 29.55 21.87
CA SER A 489 31.33 28.26 21.24
C SER A 489 32.76 27.82 21.58
N PHE A 490 33.07 26.54 21.39
CA PHE A 490 34.44 26.04 21.59
C PHE A 490 35.44 26.61 20.57
N GLU A 491 35.00 26.95 19.35
CA GLU A 491 35.82 27.66 18.35
C GLU A 491 36.37 28.99 18.89
N SER A 492 35.62 29.65 19.77
CA SER A 492 36.06 30.90 20.39
C SER A 492 37.07 30.73 21.53
N GLN A 493 37.57 29.51 21.75
CA GLN A 493 38.56 29.14 22.77
C GLN A 493 38.24 29.68 24.18
N PRO A 494 37.05 29.38 24.74
CA PRO A 494 36.70 29.81 26.09
C PRO A 494 37.56 29.11 27.13
N LEU A 495 37.86 29.80 28.22
CA LEU A 495 38.61 29.23 29.34
C LEU A 495 37.65 28.51 30.29
N LEU A 496 37.91 27.23 30.55
CA LEU A 496 37.06 26.40 31.41
C LEU A 496 37.58 26.35 32.85
N VAL A 497 36.71 26.54 33.84
CA VAL A 497 37.04 26.47 35.28
C VAL A 497 35.97 25.76 36.09
N GLU A 498 36.34 25.11 37.21
CA GLU A 498 35.36 24.52 38.13
C GLU A 498 34.56 25.58 38.87
N GLU A 499 35.23 26.60 39.40
CA GLU A 499 34.63 27.74 40.10
C GLU A 499 35.22 29.03 39.54
N GLU A 500 34.44 30.12 39.54
CA GLU A 500 34.94 31.43 39.13
C GLU A 500 35.99 31.92 40.13
N PRO A 501 37.23 32.17 39.70
CA PRO A 501 38.23 32.74 40.59
C PRO A 501 37.79 34.11 41.08
N SER A 502 37.97 34.39 42.37
CA SER A 502 37.56 35.65 42.99
C SER A 502 38.18 36.90 42.34
N TRP A 503 39.25 36.72 41.57
CA TRP A 503 39.97 37.78 40.87
C TRP A 503 39.54 37.98 39.43
N TRP A 504 38.81 37.04 38.82
CA TRP A 504 38.52 37.04 37.39
C TRP A 504 37.77 38.28 36.92
N SER A 505 36.68 38.64 37.62
CA SER A 505 35.82 39.78 37.29
C SER A 505 36.53 41.14 37.38
N HIS A 506 37.68 41.21 38.05
CA HIS A 506 38.44 42.43 38.29
C HIS A 506 39.69 42.55 37.43
N MET A 507 40.22 41.43 36.91
CA MET A 507 41.51 41.36 36.23
C MET A 507 41.45 40.72 34.85
N SER A 508 40.26 40.43 34.31
CA SER A 508 40.09 39.66 33.07
C SER A 508 41.11 40.08 31.98
N PRO A 509 41.95 39.16 31.48
CA PRO A 509 43.09 39.48 30.62
C PRO A 509 42.72 40.27 29.37
N ASN A 510 41.53 40.00 28.84
CA ASN A 510 40.86 40.83 27.86
C ASN A 510 39.36 40.89 28.20
N PRO A 511 38.67 41.99 27.85
CA PRO A 511 37.20 42.04 27.85
C PRO A 511 36.56 41.00 26.92
N SER A 512 37.34 40.44 25.99
CA SER A 512 36.95 39.39 25.04
C SER A 512 37.22 37.96 25.54
N ASP A 513 37.95 37.78 26.65
CA ASP A 513 38.25 36.46 27.20
C ASP A 513 37.00 35.91 27.90
N LYS A 514 36.52 34.77 27.42
CA LYS A 514 35.21 34.19 27.75
C LYS A 514 35.37 33.09 28.79
N LEU A 515 35.30 33.42 30.08
CA LEU A 515 35.35 32.42 31.16
C LEU A 515 34.04 31.65 31.26
N VAL A 516 34.12 30.33 31.27
CA VAL A 516 33.00 29.41 31.42
C VAL A 516 33.19 28.58 32.68
N VAL A 517 32.29 28.78 33.64
CA VAL A 517 32.27 28.00 34.89
C VAL A 517 31.52 26.69 34.63
N ILE A 518 32.25 25.58 34.75
CA ILE A 518 31.77 24.21 34.54
C ILE A 518 30.67 23.84 35.54
N SER A 519 30.81 24.23 36.81
CA SER A 519 29.82 23.94 37.86
C SER A 519 28.53 24.75 37.75
N HIS A 520 28.49 25.75 36.85
CA HIS A 520 27.32 26.60 36.69
C HIS A 520 26.11 25.79 36.18
N PRO A 521 24.89 25.98 36.72
CA PRO A 521 23.71 25.19 36.35
C PRO A 521 23.39 25.17 34.85
N GLU A 522 23.69 26.26 34.13
CA GLU A 522 23.48 26.34 32.68
C GLU A 522 24.52 25.57 31.84
N ASN A 523 25.70 25.30 32.41
CA ASN A 523 26.81 24.62 31.74
C ASN A 523 26.92 23.15 32.16
N ALA A 524 26.51 22.82 33.39
CA ALA A 524 26.58 21.47 33.97
C ALA A 524 26.03 20.34 33.07
N PRO A 525 24.93 20.52 32.30
CA PRO A 525 24.43 19.49 31.38
C PRO A 525 25.41 19.10 30.25
N PHE A 526 26.43 19.92 30.00
CA PHE A 526 27.40 19.75 28.92
C PHE A 526 28.72 19.12 29.39
N ALA A 527 28.71 18.46 30.55
CA ALA A 527 29.94 17.97 31.17
C ALA A 527 30.74 16.97 30.34
N GLY A 528 30.09 16.21 29.46
CA GLY A 528 30.75 15.33 28.52
C GLY A 528 31.68 16.04 27.52
N PHE A 529 31.57 17.36 27.34
CA PHE A 529 32.38 18.11 26.38
C PHE A 529 33.63 18.79 26.97
N TRP A 530 33.85 18.74 28.28
CA TRP A 530 34.95 19.49 28.92
C TRP A 530 36.33 19.05 28.48
N GLN A 531 36.49 17.80 28.06
CA GLN A 531 37.77 17.28 27.52
C GLN A 531 38.23 17.98 26.24
N PHE A 532 37.37 18.76 25.59
CA PHE A 532 37.66 19.43 24.32
C PHE A 532 37.95 20.94 24.44
N GLY A 533 37.72 21.54 25.62
CA GLY A 533 38.06 22.95 25.85
C GLY A 533 39.39 23.12 26.58
N THR A 534 39.93 24.34 26.53
CA THR A 534 41.16 24.68 27.26
C THR A 534 40.81 25.04 28.70
N SER A 535 41.31 24.29 29.67
CA SER A 535 41.17 24.67 31.07
C SER A 535 42.00 25.93 31.37
N LEU A 536 41.53 26.79 32.28
CA LEU A 536 42.30 27.97 32.70
C LEU A 536 43.71 27.60 33.16
N VAL A 537 43.84 26.49 33.89
CA VAL A 537 45.13 25.97 34.38
C VAL A 537 46.05 25.62 33.21
N GLN A 538 45.52 24.95 32.18
CA GLN A 538 46.27 24.60 30.98
C GLN A 538 46.70 25.84 30.19
N ASP A 539 45.80 26.81 29.98
CA ASP A 539 46.14 28.07 29.29
C ASP A 539 47.21 28.88 30.03
N VAL A 540 47.15 28.89 31.37
CA VAL A 540 48.17 29.52 32.21
C VAL A 540 49.52 28.85 32.03
N GLN A 541 49.56 27.53 31.93
CA GLN A 541 50.79 26.78 31.69
C GLN A 541 51.34 26.98 30.28
N ASP A 542 50.47 27.01 29.27
CA ASP A 542 50.86 27.07 27.86
C ASP A 542 51.24 28.49 27.40
N ASN A 543 50.65 29.53 28.01
CA ASN A 543 50.86 30.94 27.63
C ASN A 543 51.46 31.80 28.75
N PRO A 544 52.65 31.45 29.30
CA PRO A 544 53.20 32.11 30.48
C PRO A 544 53.46 33.62 30.29
N ASP A 545 53.92 34.05 29.12
CA ASP A 545 54.20 35.47 28.85
C ASP A 545 52.91 36.31 28.97
N LYS A 546 51.79 35.84 28.40
CA LYS A 546 50.47 36.49 28.50
C LYS A 546 50.07 36.73 29.96
N TRP A 547 50.17 35.69 30.79
CA TRP A 547 49.74 35.76 32.20
C TRP A 547 50.70 36.54 33.09
N ASN A 548 51.99 36.60 32.72
CA ASN A 548 52.96 37.49 33.37
C ASN A 548 52.74 38.96 33.04
N ASP A 549 52.43 39.27 31.79
CA ASP A 549 52.12 40.64 31.37
C ASP A 549 50.86 41.13 32.10
N LEU A 550 49.86 40.27 32.27
CA LEU A 550 48.66 40.58 33.07
C LEU A 550 48.98 40.82 34.55
N LEU A 551 49.82 39.97 35.15
CA LEU A 551 50.30 40.17 36.52
C LEU A 551 51.04 41.50 36.65
N HIS A 552 51.89 41.81 35.68
CA HIS A 552 52.61 43.08 35.62
C HIS A 552 51.65 44.27 35.56
N GLU A 553 50.68 44.27 34.65
CA GLU A 553 49.67 45.33 34.50
C GLU A 553 48.85 45.52 35.78
N ALA A 554 48.35 44.44 36.37
CA ALA A 554 47.60 44.48 37.63
C ALA A 554 48.42 45.09 38.78
N MET A 555 49.72 44.84 38.82
CA MET A 555 50.63 45.43 39.81
C MET A 555 50.97 46.89 39.54
N MET A 556 50.91 47.33 38.28
CA MET A 556 51.13 48.72 37.86
C MET A 556 49.91 49.62 38.10
N GLU A 557 48.68 49.12 37.92
CA GLU A 557 47.47 49.92 38.16
C GLU A 557 47.33 50.37 39.63
N GLU A 558 47.85 49.58 40.58
CA GLU A 558 47.85 49.94 42.01
C GLU A 558 48.95 50.95 42.42
N SER A 559 49.90 51.25 41.53
CA SER A 559 51.12 51.97 41.91
C SER A 559 50.99 53.49 42.15
N PRO A 560 49.96 54.24 41.70
CA PRO A 560 49.88 55.67 42.02
C PRO A 560 48.93 56.03 43.18
N HIS A 561 47.72 55.44 43.26
CA HIS A 561 46.67 55.90 44.17
C HIS A 561 45.80 54.73 44.68
N GLY A 562 46.17 54.18 45.84
CA GLY A 562 45.57 52.99 46.44
C GLY A 562 44.04 52.96 46.46
N SER A 563 43.48 52.02 45.71
CA SER A 563 42.16 51.46 45.99
C SER A 563 42.35 50.25 46.91
N LEU A 564 41.76 50.29 48.11
CA LEU A 564 41.86 49.23 49.13
C LEU A 564 41.28 47.85 48.72
N VAL A 565 40.69 47.74 47.53
CA VAL A 565 39.88 46.59 47.12
C VAL A 565 40.68 45.52 46.37
N SER A 566 41.80 45.87 45.73
CA SER A 566 42.48 45.00 44.75
C SER A 566 43.74 44.27 45.28
N GLY A 567 44.32 44.67 46.42
CA GLY A 567 45.41 43.91 47.07
C GLY A 567 45.10 42.43 47.36
N PRO A 568 43.96 42.09 47.98
CA PRO A 568 43.52 40.70 48.17
C PRO A 568 43.25 39.96 46.85
N ILE A 569 42.89 40.68 45.79
CA ILE A 569 42.59 40.16 44.46
C ILE A 569 43.90 39.79 43.75
N ILE A 570 44.90 40.68 43.76
CA ILE A 570 46.26 40.42 43.23
C ILE A 570 46.90 39.26 43.98
N GLN A 571 46.72 39.22 45.30
CA GLN A 571 47.17 38.11 46.13
C GLN A 571 46.60 36.76 45.67
N ALA A 572 45.27 36.68 45.49
CA ALA A 572 44.62 35.45 45.06
C ALA A 572 45.06 35.02 43.65
N PHE A 573 45.24 35.99 42.76
CA PHE A 573 45.75 35.75 41.40
C PHE A 573 47.19 35.24 41.41
N LEU A 574 48.09 35.88 42.16
CA LEU A 574 49.47 35.46 42.31
C LEU A 574 49.58 34.05 42.91
N CYS A 575 48.79 33.74 43.95
CA CYS A 575 48.77 32.39 44.53
C CYS A 575 48.32 31.37 43.49
N PHE A 576 47.29 31.67 42.70
CA PHE A 576 46.83 30.79 41.63
C PHE A 576 47.90 30.52 40.56
N LEU A 577 48.64 31.55 40.11
CA LEU A 577 49.75 31.37 39.16
C LEU A 577 50.89 30.52 39.75
N LEU A 578 51.22 30.76 41.03
CA LEU A 578 52.23 29.99 41.77
C LEU A 578 51.78 28.55 42.06
N ASP A 579 50.49 28.28 42.19
CA ASP A 579 50.01 26.90 42.36
C ASP A 579 49.98 26.16 41.02
N THR A 580 49.89 26.90 39.90
CA THR A 580 49.69 26.34 38.55
C THR A 580 51.00 26.07 37.80
N TRP A 581 51.98 26.98 37.85
CA TRP A 581 53.27 26.75 37.18
C TRP A 581 54.11 25.72 37.97
N THR A 582 54.93 24.94 37.30
CA THR A 582 55.74 23.88 37.96
C THR A 582 57.22 24.25 38.07
N THR A 583 57.66 25.32 37.39
CA THR A 583 59.05 25.76 37.37
C THR A 583 59.22 27.23 37.76
N PRO A 584 60.31 27.57 38.48
CA PRO A 584 60.54 28.91 39.01
C PRO A 584 60.79 29.99 37.93
N ASN A 585 61.25 29.65 36.73
CA ASN A 585 61.69 30.66 35.75
C ASN A 585 60.57 31.32 34.93
N ILE A 586 59.32 31.17 35.38
CA ILE A 586 58.16 31.62 34.62
C ILE A 586 57.58 32.92 35.19
N VAL A 587 57.62 33.20 36.49
CA VAL A 587 56.98 34.41 37.05
C VAL A 587 57.87 35.65 36.86
N ARG A 588 57.41 36.65 36.10
CA ARG A 588 58.07 37.96 35.97
C ARG A 588 57.46 38.95 36.97
N ILE A 589 58.22 39.27 38.01
CA ILE A 589 57.81 40.24 39.03
C ILE A 589 58.56 41.54 38.79
N SER A 590 57.86 42.58 38.31
CA SER A 590 58.48 43.90 38.08
C SER A 590 58.44 44.80 39.31
N HIS A 591 57.47 44.62 40.19
CA HIS A 591 57.26 45.44 41.39
C HIS A 591 57.07 44.54 42.60
N LEU A 592 57.50 44.97 43.78
CA LEU A 592 57.31 44.22 45.02
C LEU A 592 56.50 45.03 46.03
N PRO A 593 55.64 44.37 46.81
CA PRO A 593 54.92 45.04 47.86
C PRO A 593 55.89 45.43 48.98
N THR A 594 55.72 46.63 49.48
CA THR A 594 56.59 47.18 50.52
C THR A 594 55.83 47.35 51.83
N GLN A 595 56.55 47.45 52.96
CA GLN A 595 55.98 47.74 54.28
C GLN A 595 55.14 49.04 54.28
N GLY A 596 55.35 49.95 53.32
CA GLY A 596 54.55 51.15 53.09
C GLY A 596 53.16 50.90 52.49
N GLY A 597 52.84 49.66 52.10
CA GLY A 597 51.56 49.30 51.46
C GLY A 597 51.47 49.74 49.99
N VAL A 598 52.61 49.98 49.35
CA VAL A 598 52.71 50.39 47.93
C VAL A 598 53.61 49.41 47.19
N PHE A 599 53.30 49.15 45.93
CA PHE A 599 54.16 48.41 45.01
C PHE A 599 55.25 49.32 44.45
N GLU A 600 56.50 48.97 44.72
CA GLU A 600 57.67 49.71 44.24
C GLU A 600 58.45 48.86 43.24
N PRO A 601 59.10 49.45 42.22
CA PRO A 601 59.90 48.70 41.25
C PRO A 601 60.88 47.77 41.97
N PHE A 602 61.04 46.54 41.48
CA PHE A 602 61.86 45.50 42.09
C PHE A 602 63.28 46.00 42.45
N GLU A 603 63.88 46.80 41.56
CA GLU A 603 65.20 47.42 41.73
C GLU A 603 65.32 48.38 42.93
N SER A 604 64.19 48.81 43.47
CA SER A 604 64.08 49.88 44.46
C SER A 604 63.60 49.41 45.84
N VAL A 605 63.32 48.11 45.96
CA VAL A 605 62.82 47.46 47.19
C VAL A 605 63.95 46.81 47.98
N TYR A 606 63.95 47.01 49.30
CA TYR A 606 64.96 46.47 50.21
C TYR A 606 64.43 45.20 50.90
N ALA A 607 65.11 44.06 50.77
CA ALA A 607 64.72 42.86 51.51
C ALA A 607 65.23 42.88 52.96
N THR A 608 64.38 42.56 53.94
CA THR A 608 64.74 42.37 55.35
C THR A 608 64.18 41.07 55.88
N SER A 609 64.96 40.32 56.66
CA SER A 609 64.49 39.14 57.42
C SER A 609 64.06 39.49 58.85
N SER A 610 64.14 40.77 59.23
CA SER A 610 63.83 41.28 60.55
C SER A 610 62.59 42.16 60.50
N SER A 611 61.56 41.74 61.25
CA SER A 611 60.33 42.51 61.47
C SER A 611 60.54 43.78 62.31
N GLN A 612 61.77 44.03 62.76
CA GLN A 612 62.13 45.25 63.52
C GLN A 612 62.58 46.40 62.62
N LEU A 613 62.95 46.12 61.36
CA LEU A 613 63.45 47.13 60.44
C LEU A 613 62.26 47.71 59.66
N ARG A 614 61.81 48.91 60.05
CA ARG A 614 60.71 49.62 59.39
C ARG A 614 61.24 50.59 58.34
N HIS A 615 61.13 50.23 57.06
CA HIS A 615 61.47 51.10 55.95
C HIS A 615 60.34 51.05 54.91
N PRO A 616 59.85 52.20 54.41
CA PRO A 616 58.66 52.24 53.57
C PRO A 616 58.81 51.41 52.29
N ARG A 617 60.04 51.29 51.75
CA ARG A 617 60.36 50.45 50.57
C ARG A 617 60.94 49.08 50.91
N ALA A 618 60.84 48.61 52.16
CA ALA A 618 61.36 47.30 52.53
C ALA A 618 60.30 46.20 52.42
N LEU A 619 60.71 45.00 52.03
CA LEU A 619 59.91 43.77 52.01
C LEU A 619 60.43 42.81 53.09
N GLU A 620 59.53 42.28 53.92
CA GLU A 620 59.86 41.26 54.92
C GLU A 620 59.87 39.86 54.29
N LEU A 621 61.01 39.19 54.36
CA LEU A 621 61.19 37.79 53.93
C LEU A 621 61.25 36.85 55.14
N PRO A 622 60.63 35.66 55.06
CA PRO A 622 60.72 34.68 56.13
C PRO A 622 62.13 34.13 56.30
N PRO A 623 62.53 33.82 57.55
CA PRO A 623 63.82 33.19 57.82
C PRO A 623 63.78 31.73 57.34
N LYS A 624 64.49 31.37 56.26
CA LYS A 624 64.71 29.95 55.91
C LYS A 624 65.46 29.24 57.05
N PRO A 625 65.12 27.98 57.41
CA PRO A 625 65.84 27.24 58.43
C PRO A 625 67.11 26.59 57.86
N ALA A 626 68.24 26.84 58.53
CA ALA A 626 69.54 26.15 58.47
C ALA A 626 70.38 26.41 57.19
N VAL A 627 71.62 26.90 57.20
CA VAL A 627 72.61 27.22 58.25
C VAL A 627 73.38 28.45 57.77
N LEU A 628 73.47 29.48 58.60
CA LEU A 628 74.58 30.41 58.58
C LEU A 628 74.74 30.93 60.00
N ASP A 629 75.79 30.44 60.64
CA ASP A 629 76.21 30.87 61.96
C ASP A 629 76.53 32.37 61.94
N ALA A 630 76.24 33.02 63.07
CA ALA A 630 76.48 34.43 63.37
C ALA A 630 75.73 35.49 62.53
N PHE A 631 74.42 35.60 62.80
CA PHE A 631 73.65 36.85 62.93
C PHE A 631 74.30 38.15 62.42
N LYS A 632 74.02 38.53 61.16
CA LYS A 632 73.76 39.92 60.67
C LYS A 632 73.59 39.96 59.15
N LEU A 633 72.48 40.54 58.65
CA LEU A 633 72.24 40.78 57.21
C LEU A 633 72.46 42.27 56.90
N TYR A 634 73.53 42.61 56.17
CA TYR A 634 73.74 43.91 55.53
C TYR A 634 73.80 43.68 54.02
N ILE A 635 73.05 44.49 53.25
CA ILE A 635 73.16 44.57 51.79
C ILE A 635 74.52 45.18 51.46
N ASN A 636 75.43 44.40 50.87
CA ASN A 636 76.61 44.95 50.19
C ASN A 636 77.32 43.88 49.34
N THR A 637 77.13 43.99 48.02
CA THR A 637 77.89 43.48 46.85
C THR A 637 77.02 42.70 45.85
N PRO A 638 77.26 42.88 44.53
CA PRO A 638 76.28 42.55 43.51
C PRO A 638 76.16 41.05 43.42
N VAL A 639 75.05 40.54 43.93
CA VAL A 639 74.53 39.27 43.52
C VAL A 639 73.97 39.52 42.13
N GLU A 640 74.44 38.75 41.14
CA GLU A 640 73.90 38.78 39.78
C GLU A 640 72.37 38.75 39.89
N PHE A 641 71.68 39.69 39.22
CA PHE A 641 70.22 39.81 39.21
C PHE A 641 69.49 38.44 39.11
N PRO A 642 69.97 37.47 38.31
CA PRO A 642 69.45 36.10 38.28
C PRO A 642 69.45 35.34 39.61
N ASP A 643 70.43 35.50 40.49
CA ASP A 643 70.55 34.70 41.73
C ASP A 643 69.66 35.24 42.86
N VAL A 644 69.48 36.56 42.94
CA VAL A 644 68.48 37.19 43.82
C VAL A 644 67.09 36.84 43.35
N LEU A 645 66.83 36.94 42.05
CA LEU A 645 65.56 36.56 41.44
C LEU A 645 65.28 35.07 41.67
N SER A 646 66.26 34.19 41.43
CA SER A 646 66.18 32.74 41.70
C SER A 646 65.87 32.47 43.17
N THR A 647 66.50 33.19 44.10
CA THR A 647 66.26 33.02 45.53
C THR A 647 64.88 33.53 45.93
N LEU A 648 64.46 34.71 45.48
CA LEU A 648 63.15 35.30 45.75
C LEU A 648 62.02 34.46 45.15
N VAL A 649 62.18 34.01 43.92
CA VAL A 649 61.30 33.06 43.26
C VAL A 649 61.28 31.75 44.06
N SER A 650 62.42 31.12 44.38
CA SER A 650 62.45 29.89 45.20
C SER A 650 61.81 30.05 46.59
N LEU A 651 61.78 31.28 47.12
CA LEU A 651 61.11 31.61 48.37
C LEU A 651 59.61 31.79 48.15
N LEU A 652 59.18 32.57 47.16
CA LEU A 652 57.77 32.78 46.81
C LEU A 652 57.05 31.47 46.47
N TRP A 653 57.77 30.52 45.86
CA TRP A 653 57.32 29.17 45.52
C TRP A 653 57.26 28.20 46.72
N SER A 654 57.66 28.64 47.91
CA SER A 654 57.46 27.86 49.14
C SER A 654 56.05 28.10 49.69
N PRO A 655 55.27 27.04 50.00
CA PRO A 655 53.92 27.17 50.57
C PRO A 655 53.90 27.88 51.94
N LEU A 656 55.06 28.12 52.55
CA LEU A 656 55.21 28.88 53.80
C LEU A 656 55.28 30.40 53.58
N ILE A 657 55.64 30.85 52.38
CA ILE A 657 56.05 32.23 52.09
C ILE A 657 55.01 32.94 51.21
N ALA A 658 54.44 32.26 50.21
CA ALA A 658 53.34 32.79 49.41
C ALA A 658 52.22 33.37 50.29
N PRO A 659 51.70 32.70 51.33
CA PRO A 659 50.66 33.24 52.22
C PRO A 659 51.10 34.42 53.12
N GLN A 660 52.42 34.65 53.26
CA GLN A 660 52.98 35.74 54.06
C GLN A 660 53.20 37.00 53.21
N VAL A 661 53.74 36.85 52.00
CA VAL A 661 53.82 37.92 51.00
C VAL A 661 52.42 38.39 50.62
N ALA A 662 51.53 37.44 50.40
CA ALA A 662 50.08 37.62 50.28
C ALA A 662 49.45 38.42 51.42
N ARG A 663 49.81 38.15 52.68
CA ARG A 663 49.34 38.94 53.84
C ARG A 663 49.86 40.38 53.84
N SER A 664 51.05 40.62 53.30
CA SER A 664 51.63 41.96 53.16
C SER A 664 50.96 42.79 52.05
N LEU A 665 50.24 42.14 51.14
CA LEU A 665 49.38 42.77 50.12
C LEU A 665 48.04 43.26 50.67
N GLN A 666 47.66 42.82 51.88
CA GLN A 666 46.44 43.26 52.54
C GLN A 666 46.78 44.39 53.53
N PRO A 667 46.06 45.53 53.51
CA PRO A 667 46.22 46.53 54.56
C PRO A 667 45.83 45.93 55.91
N CYS A 668 46.71 46.13 56.90
CA CYS A 668 46.58 45.58 58.24
C CYS A 668 45.22 45.93 58.88
N PRO A 669 44.36 44.96 59.24
CA PRO A 669 43.13 45.27 59.94
C PRO A 669 43.46 45.71 61.37
N ARG A 670 42.93 46.86 61.80
CA ARG A 670 43.06 47.34 63.19
C ARG A 670 42.47 46.29 64.13
N ARG A 671 43.32 45.67 64.95
CA ARG A 671 42.96 44.76 66.04
C ARG A 671 41.99 45.43 67.03
N HIS A 672 40.79 44.86 67.17
CA HIS A 672 40.10 44.82 68.46
C HIS A 672 39.56 43.41 68.75
N GLN A 673 39.62 43.07 70.03
CA GLN A 673 39.58 41.74 70.63
C GLN A 673 38.15 41.18 70.76
N ASN A 674 38.02 39.87 70.54
CA ASN A 674 36.87 39.02 70.92
C ASN A 674 37.04 38.52 72.39
N PRO A 675 36.04 37.95 73.10
CA PRO A 675 35.61 36.55 72.86
C PRO A 675 34.14 36.18 73.28
N ASP A 676 33.39 35.35 72.52
CA ASP A 676 33.10 33.88 72.72
C ASP A 676 31.75 33.56 73.45
N PRO A 677 31.19 32.31 73.49
CA PRO A 677 30.59 31.51 72.39
C PRO A 677 29.27 30.72 72.77
N ILE A 678 28.83 29.79 71.88
CA ILE A 678 28.00 28.54 71.99
C ILE A 678 26.44 28.62 72.18
N PRO A 679 25.59 27.55 72.01
CA PRO A 679 25.55 26.32 71.15
C PRO A 679 24.17 25.97 70.46
N LEU A 680 24.24 25.02 69.49
CA LEU A 680 23.38 23.82 69.21
C LEU A 680 21.82 23.87 69.32
N LYS A 681 21.11 23.37 68.28
CA LYS A 681 20.44 22.03 68.29
C LYS A 681 19.71 21.62 67.00
N ARG A 682 19.91 20.35 66.65
CA ARG A 682 19.14 19.45 65.75
C ARG A 682 17.71 19.17 66.26
N GLN A 683 16.85 18.66 65.35
CA GLN A 683 15.90 17.52 65.44
C GLN A 683 14.52 17.86 64.85
N LEU A 684 13.71 16.99 64.24
CA LEU A 684 13.74 15.64 63.63
C LEU A 684 12.34 15.50 62.95
N PHE A 685 12.22 14.70 61.90
CA PHE A 685 10.94 14.27 61.30
C PHE A 685 10.12 13.40 62.28
N PRO A 686 8.81 13.26 62.03
CA PRO A 686 8.23 11.91 61.98
C PRO A 686 7.34 11.61 60.76
N LEU A 687 7.48 10.37 60.29
CA LEU A 687 6.57 9.60 59.43
C LEU A 687 5.20 9.39 60.10
N ASP A 688 4.14 9.24 59.30
CA ASP A 688 3.13 8.17 59.45
C ASP A 688 2.15 8.11 58.24
N LEU A 689 2.10 6.96 57.57
CA LEU A 689 0.99 6.39 56.76
C LEU A 689 0.19 5.45 57.69
N PRO A 690 -1.13 5.11 57.51
CA PRO A 690 -1.71 4.39 56.34
C PRO A 690 -3.28 4.58 56.21
N PRO A 691 -4.14 3.66 55.68
CA PRO A 691 -4.12 2.76 54.50
C PRO A 691 -5.37 2.86 53.56
N ALA A 692 -5.34 2.05 52.48
CA ALA A 692 -6.30 1.86 51.39
C ALA A 692 -7.62 1.08 51.70
N LYS A 693 -8.66 1.26 50.85
CA LYS A 693 -9.78 0.30 50.60
C LYS A 693 -10.35 0.42 49.15
N ARG A 694 -10.69 -0.72 48.54
CA ARG A 694 -11.58 -0.97 47.36
C ARG A 694 -12.61 -2.08 47.77
N PRO A 695 -13.54 -2.59 46.91
CA PRO A 695 -14.60 -1.99 46.08
C PRO A 695 -15.97 -2.70 46.28
N ARG A 696 -17.05 -2.34 45.54
CA ARG A 696 -18.29 -3.17 45.39
C ARG A 696 -18.93 -3.07 43.99
N GLN A 697 -19.44 -4.22 43.50
CA GLN A 697 -20.27 -4.47 42.31
C GLN A 697 -21.75 -4.59 42.71
N ASP A 698 -22.68 -4.40 41.76
CA ASP A 698 -24.05 -4.94 41.83
C ASP A 698 -24.59 -5.39 40.46
N PHE A 699 -25.41 -6.45 40.49
CA PHE A 699 -26.06 -7.21 39.41
C PHE A 699 -27.59 -6.98 39.44
N ALA A 700 -28.30 -7.03 38.30
CA ALA A 700 -29.75 -7.31 38.25
C ALA A 700 -30.19 -7.94 36.90
N LEU A 701 -31.20 -8.83 36.94
CA LEU A 701 -31.66 -9.76 35.88
C LEU A 701 -33.19 -9.66 35.57
N ARG A 702 -33.56 -9.98 34.29
CA ARG A 702 -34.82 -10.61 33.70
C ARG A 702 -36.15 -9.81 33.46
N PRO A 703 -37.13 -10.30 32.62
CA PRO A 703 -37.17 -11.21 31.41
C PRO A 703 -38.18 -10.79 30.24
N PRO A 704 -38.37 -11.59 29.13
CA PRO A 704 -39.22 -11.31 27.91
C PRO A 704 -40.46 -12.29 27.77
N PRO A 705 -41.17 -12.57 26.62
CA PRO A 705 -41.28 -12.02 25.22
C PRO A 705 -42.74 -11.92 24.62
N SER A 706 -42.90 -11.54 23.34
CA SER A 706 -44.06 -11.94 22.48
C SER A 706 -43.69 -12.08 20.98
N ASP A 707 -44.08 -13.22 20.40
CA ASP A 707 -44.05 -13.66 18.98
C ASP A 707 -44.66 -12.62 18.00
N SER A 708 -44.34 -12.54 16.70
CA SER A 708 -44.45 -13.59 15.67
C SER A 708 -43.90 -13.14 14.28
N GLY A 709 -43.21 -14.04 13.57
CA GLY A 709 -43.37 -14.27 12.11
C GLY A 709 -42.69 -13.35 11.08
N ASP A 710 -41.44 -13.66 10.69
CA ASP A 710 -41.04 -13.87 9.28
C ASP A 710 -39.61 -14.43 9.17
N ARG A 711 -39.44 -15.63 8.61
CA ARG A 711 -38.12 -16.30 8.47
C ARG A 711 -37.50 -16.02 7.10
N MET A 712 -37.06 -14.78 6.90
CA MET A 712 -35.90 -14.51 6.03
C MET A 712 -34.62 -14.88 6.80
N PHE A 713 -33.57 -15.34 6.10
CA PHE A 713 -32.25 -15.62 6.68
C PHE A 713 -31.63 -14.33 7.24
N GLN A 714 -32.06 -13.91 8.42
CA GLN A 714 -31.51 -12.77 9.14
C GLN A 714 -30.16 -13.18 9.74
N PHE A 715 -29.09 -12.56 9.23
CA PHE A 715 -27.84 -12.42 9.97
C PHE A 715 -28.18 -11.78 11.33
N ARG A 716 -28.02 -12.54 12.42
CA ARG A 716 -28.16 -11.99 13.76
C ARG A 716 -26.89 -11.19 14.08
N PRO A 717 -26.97 -9.91 14.45
CA PRO A 717 -25.83 -9.16 14.97
C PRO A 717 -25.24 -9.92 16.16
N ASN A 718 -23.93 -10.06 16.16
CA ASN A 718 -23.19 -10.84 17.15
C ASN A 718 -23.29 -10.12 18.51
N SER A 719 -24.19 -10.57 19.39
CA SER A 719 -24.47 -9.94 20.70
C SER A 719 -23.37 -10.16 21.77
N LEU A 720 -22.15 -10.46 21.33
CA LEU A 720 -20.99 -10.72 22.20
C LEU A 720 -20.05 -9.51 22.11
N THR A 721 -19.55 -9.05 23.24
CA THR A 721 -18.51 -8.02 23.27
C THR A 721 -17.22 -8.54 22.62
N ASP A 722 -16.35 -7.64 22.17
CA ASP A 722 -15.10 -8.03 21.51
C ASP A 722 -14.15 -8.76 22.46
N GLU A 723 -14.17 -8.45 23.74
CA GLU A 723 -13.43 -9.19 24.77
C GLU A 723 -13.94 -10.64 24.89
N ALA A 724 -15.25 -10.85 24.79
CA ALA A 724 -15.84 -12.18 24.83
C ALA A 724 -15.49 -12.98 23.56
N LYS A 725 -15.47 -12.34 22.39
CA LYS A 725 -15.03 -12.98 21.13
C LYS A 725 -13.55 -13.38 21.19
N PHE A 726 -12.69 -12.49 21.68
CA PHE A 726 -11.27 -12.75 21.86
C PHE A 726 -11.03 -13.91 22.83
N ALA A 727 -11.71 -13.92 23.98
CA ALA A 727 -11.63 -15.01 24.95
C ALA A 727 -12.10 -16.35 24.36
N ILE A 728 -13.17 -16.36 23.56
CA ILE A 728 -13.65 -17.56 22.86
C ILE A 728 -12.61 -18.07 21.85
N GLY A 729 -11.92 -17.18 21.13
CA GLY A 729 -10.81 -17.53 20.24
C GLY A 729 -9.72 -18.29 20.98
N ARG A 730 -9.16 -17.64 22.02
CA ARG A 730 -8.06 -18.17 22.84
C ARG A 730 -8.38 -19.49 23.53
N VAL A 731 -9.58 -19.62 24.11
CA VAL A 731 -10.01 -20.88 24.75
C VAL A 731 -10.16 -21.99 23.70
N GLY A 732 -10.62 -21.66 22.50
CA GLY A 732 -10.76 -22.65 21.44
C GLY A 732 -9.41 -23.10 20.87
N GLU A 733 -8.45 -22.20 20.69
CA GLU A 733 -7.05 -22.56 20.37
C GLU A 733 -6.47 -23.50 21.43
N ALA A 734 -6.60 -23.15 22.72
CA ALA A 734 -6.13 -23.98 23.83
C ALA A 734 -6.78 -25.38 23.81
N HIS A 735 -8.08 -25.44 23.51
CA HIS A 735 -8.82 -26.69 23.43
C HIS A 735 -8.33 -27.57 22.27
N VAL A 736 -8.15 -26.99 21.08
CA VAL A 736 -7.61 -27.70 19.91
C VAL A 736 -6.17 -28.16 20.16
N TYR A 737 -5.32 -27.30 20.73
CA TYR A 737 -3.95 -27.65 21.11
C TYR A 737 -3.92 -28.84 22.08
N GLY A 738 -4.77 -28.80 23.11
CA GLY A 738 -4.92 -29.90 24.06
C GLY A 738 -5.31 -31.22 23.39
N LEU A 739 -6.27 -31.19 22.45
CA LEU A 739 -6.65 -32.37 21.66
C LEU A 739 -5.49 -32.89 20.80
N LEU A 740 -4.80 -32.01 20.08
CA LEU A 740 -3.69 -32.39 19.21
C LEU A 740 -2.53 -32.98 20.01
N ARG A 741 -2.25 -32.50 21.22
CA ARG A 741 -1.24 -33.10 22.12
C ARG A 741 -1.60 -34.49 22.65
N THR A 742 -2.87 -34.89 22.57
CA THR A 742 -3.27 -36.28 22.86
C THR A 742 -3.14 -37.18 21.64
N GLU A 743 -3.24 -36.63 20.43
CA GLU A 743 -3.16 -37.37 19.17
C GLU A 743 -1.72 -37.50 18.64
N TYR A 744 -0.88 -36.51 18.91
CA TYR A 744 0.50 -36.41 18.41
C TYR A 744 1.50 -36.30 19.58
N PRO A 745 2.78 -36.68 19.36
CA PRO A 745 3.82 -36.47 20.36
C PRO A 745 3.87 -35.01 20.84
N PRO A 746 3.99 -34.73 22.15
CA PRO A 746 3.95 -33.37 22.68
C PRO A 746 4.95 -32.40 22.04
N GLU A 747 6.13 -32.89 21.66
CA GLU A 747 7.19 -32.08 21.04
C GLU A 747 6.91 -31.75 19.57
N SER A 748 5.95 -32.43 18.94
CA SER A 748 5.59 -32.23 17.54
C SER A 748 4.51 -31.18 17.32
N VAL A 749 3.82 -30.74 18.37
CA VAL A 749 2.72 -29.77 18.29
C VAL A 749 3.15 -28.46 18.92
N GLU A 750 3.20 -27.40 18.12
CA GLU A 750 3.59 -26.06 18.55
C GLU A 750 2.37 -25.12 18.47
N TRP A 751 1.99 -24.50 19.58
CA TRP A 751 0.99 -23.42 19.58
C TRP A 751 1.70 -22.09 19.41
N ILE A 752 1.64 -21.56 18.19
CA ILE A 752 2.37 -20.37 17.76
C ILE A 752 1.91 -19.14 18.55
N ASN A 753 0.61 -19.07 18.83
CA ASN A 753 -0.03 -17.97 19.53
C ASN A 753 -0.13 -18.20 21.06
N GLU A 754 0.57 -19.17 21.67
CA GLU A 754 0.39 -19.53 23.10
C GLU A 754 0.49 -18.32 24.06
N VAL A 755 1.44 -17.43 23.85
CA VAL A 755 1.68 -16.27 24.72
C VAL A 755 0.92 -15.03 24.24
N GLU A 756 1.05 -14.70 22.95
CA GLU A 756 0.44 -13.53 22.32
C GLU A 756 0.15 -13.80 20.84
N GLU A 757 -0.71 -12.97 20.24
CA GLU A 757 -1.04 -13.05 18.82
C GLU A 757 0.19 -12.70 17.96
N THR A 758 0.70 -13.66 17.21
CA THR A 758 1.92 -13.50 16.39
C THR A 758 1.65 -12.84 15.04
N GLY A 759 0.38 -12.75 14.63
CA GLY A 759 -0.02 -12.25 13.32
C GLY A 759 0.35 -13.20 12.16
N ARG A 760 0.65 -14.46 12.45
CA ARG A 760 0.80 -15.50 11.43
C ARG A 760 -0.58 -15.97 10.96
N PRO A 761 -0.72 -16.45 9.71
CA PRO A 761 -2.00 -16.90 9.17
C PRO A 761 -2.39 -18.32 9.62
N TYR A 762 -1.96 -18.73 10.82
CA TYR A 762 -2.22 -20.02 11.45
C TYR A 762 -1.87 -19.94 12.95
N ASP A 763 -2.59 -20.68 13.77
CA ASP A 763 -2.42 -20.71 15.23
C ASP A 763 -1.50 -21.83 15.72
N ILE A 764 -1.54 -22.99 15.06
CA ILE A 764 -0.86 -24.22 15.52
C ILE A 764 -0.10 -24.87 14.36
N CYS A 765 1.10 -25.39 14.66
CA CYS A 765 1.90 -26.21 13.76
C CYS A 765 2.01 -27.65 14.26
N ILE A 766 2.01 -28.60 13.33
CA ILE A 766 2.37 -29.99 13.62
C ILE A 766 3.59 -30.36 12.77
N HIS A 767 4.69 -30.69 13.41
CA HIS A 767 5.93 -31.13 12.78
C HIS A 767 5.98 -32.65 12.72
N HIS A 768 5.81 -33.21 11.53
CA HIS A 768 5.88 -34.65 11.34
C HIS A 768 7.33 -35.14 11.35
N PRO A 769 7.62 -36.30 11.96
CA PRO A 769 8.94 -36.92 11.93
C PRO A 769 9.48 -37.17 10.51
N SER A 770 8.57 -37.28 9.52
CA SER A 770 8.91 -37.43 8.11
C SER A 770 9.36 -36.14 7.40
N GLY A 771 9.50 -35.02 8.12
CA GLY A 771 9.98 -33.73 7.59
C GLY A 771 8.91 -32.81 7.01
N GLY A 772 7.62 -33.15 7.15
CA GLY A 772 6.49 -32.29 6.74
C GLY A 772 5.96 -31.45 7.90
N THR A 773 5.48 -30.24 7.63
CA THR A 773 4.77 -29.41 8.63
C THR A 773 3.33 -29.19 8.17
N GLU A 774 2.37 -29.41 9.07
CA GLU A 774 0.97 -29.01 8.89
C GLU A 774 0.69 -27.71 9.64
N PHE A 775 -0.04 -26.82 8.97
CA PHE A 775 -0.44 -25.51 9.49
C PHE A 775 -1.94 -25.53 9.79
N ILE A 776 -2.30 -25.09 11.00
CA ILE A 776 -3.66 -25.18 11.52
C ILE A 776 -4.12 -23.80 11.95
N GLU A 777 -5.23 -23.37 11.35
CA GLU A 777 -6.00 -22.20 11.76
C GLU A 777 -7.20 -22.64 12.60
N VAL A 778 -7.42 -22.04 13.76
CA VAL A 778 -8.50 -22.39 14.69
C VAL A 778 -9.60 -21.35 14.61
N LYS A 779 -10.81 -21.78 14.24
CA LYS A 779 -11.99 -20.91 14.20
C LYS A 779 -12.99 -21.35 15.26
N SER A 780 -13.16 -20.55 16.30
CA SER A 780 -14.01 -20.90 17.46
C SER A 780 -15.38 -20.25 17.41
N THR A 781 -16.37 -20.85 18.09
CA THR A 781 -17.70 -20.27 18.28
C THR A 781 -18.37 -20.77 19.56
N SER A 782 -19.23 -19.93 20.15
CA SER A 782 -19.98 -20.27 21.36
C SER A 782 -21.25 -21.09 21.13
N THR A 783 -21.66 -21.29 19.87
CA THR A 783 -22.84 -22.10 19.53
C THR A 783 -22.42 -23.44 18.91
N TYR A 784 -23.36 -24.38 18.79
CA TYR A 784 -23.10 -25.71 18.23
C TYR A 784 -23.24 -25.77 16.70
N ASP A 785 -23.86 -24.74 16.11
CA ASP A 785 -24.42 -24.77 14.76
C ASP A 785 -24.04 -23.56 13.89
N LYS A 786 -23.23 -22.60 14.39
CA LYS A 786 -22.78 -21.45 13.58
C LYS A 786 -21.91 -21.92 12.41
N ARG A 787 -22.52 -21.94 11.23
CA ARG A 787 -21.92 -22.43 9.97
C ARG A 787 -20.93 -21.47 9.33
N VAL A 788 -21.07 -20.18 9.63
CA VAL A 788 -20.23 -19.12 9.07
C VAL A 788 -19.09 -18.76 10.02
N PHE A 789 -17.93 -18.46 9.46
CA PHE A 789 -16.77 -17.96 10.16
C PHE A 789 -16.02 -17.00 9.26
N GLU A 790 -15.33 -16.06 9.88
CA GLU A 790 -14.50 -15.08 9.17
C GLU A 790 -13.14 -15.69 8.86
N MET A 791 -12.58 -15.29 7.72
CA MET A 791 -11.25 -15.68 7.29
C MET A 791 -10.55 -14.43 6.77
N SER A 792 -9.33 -14.18 7.24
CA SER A 792 -8.53 -13.06 6.76
C SER A 792 -7.97 -13.36 5.36
N VAL A 793 -7.58 -12.32 4.63
CA VAL A 793 -6.92 -12.48 3.32
C VAL A 793 -5.63 -13.28 3.46
N GLN A 794 -4.86 -13.06 4.53
CA GLN A 794 -3.59 -13.76 4.79
C GLN A 794 -3.81 -15.27 5.04
N GLU A 795 -4.86 -15.65 5.76
CA GLU A 795 -5.26 -17.06 5.94
C GLU A 795 -5.63 -17.70 4.59
N LEU A 796 -6.40 -16.99 3.74
CA LEU A 796 -6.82 -17.50 2.44
C LEU A 796 -5.63 -17.68 1.48
N GLU A 797 -4.70 -16.73 1.46
CA GLU A 797 -3.44 -16.82 0.70
C GLU A 797 -2.57 -17.96 1.21
N CYS A 798 -2.40 -18.09 2.53
CA CYS A 798 -1.62 -19.18 3.13
C CYS A 798 -2.23 -20.54 2.79
N ALA A 799 -3.56 -20.68 2.89
CA ALA A 799 -4.27 -21.88 2.50
C ALA A 799 -4.08 -22.24 1.02
N THR A 800 -4.02 -21.23 0.15
CA THR A 800 -3.74 -21.40 -1.28
C THR A 800 -2.32 -21.88 -1.54
N GLN A 801 -1.33 -21.29 -0.85
CA GLN A 801 0.09 -21.64 -1.00
C GLN A 801 0.43 -23.01 -0.42
N LYS A 802 -0.12 -23.35 0.75
CA LYS A 802 0.20 -24.59 1.49
C LYS A 802 -0.71 -25.77 1.13
N GLY A 803 -1.89 -25.50 0.55
CA GLY A 803 -2.79 -26.52 0.00
C GLY A 803 -3.15 -27.62 1.01
N SER A 804 -2.69 -28.85 0.77
CA SER A 804 -3.01 -30.01 1.60
C SER A 804 -2.37 -30.02 2.99
N GLN A 805 -1.37 -29.16 3.20
CA GLN A 805 -0.69 -28.94 4.48
C GLN A 805 -1.42 -27.92 5.36
N TYR A 806 -2.45 -27.23 4.85
CA TYR A 806 -3.23 -26.25 5.60
C TYR A 806 -4.61 -26.81 5.96
N SER A 807 -5.01 -26.66 7.23
CA SER A 807 -6.31 -27.10 7.73
C SER A 807 -6.94 -26.05 8.62
N ILE A 808 -8.27 -25.95 8.59
CA ILE A 808 -9.03 -25.16 9.56
C ILE A 808 -9.64 -26.12 10.58
N TYR A 809 -9.45 -25.83 11.87
CA TYR A 809 -10.08 -26.54 12.96
C TYR A 809 -11.22 -25.69 13.51
N ARG A 810 -12.44 -26.12 13.26
CA ARG A 810 -13.65 -25.42 13.70
C ARG A 810 -14.09 -25.95 15.06
N ALA A 811 -13.86 -25.17 16.11
CA ALA A 811 -14.24 -25.51 17.48
C ALA A 811 -15.62 -24.91 17.84
N PHE A 812 -16.54 -25.76 18.30
CA PHE A 812 -17.92 -25.38 18.63
C PHE A 812 -18.16 -25.39 20.14
N ALA A 813 -19.17 -24.63 20.60
CA ALA A 813 -19.56 -24.57 22.00
C ALA A 813 -18.44 -24.16 22.97
N ILE A 814 -17.62 -23.20 22.54
CA ILE A 814 -16.53 -22.60 23.33
C ILE A 814 -17.05 -21.39 24.11
N ARG A 815 -16.82 -21.33 25.42
CA ARG A 815 -17.17 -20.17 26.27
C ARG A 815 -15.91 -19.39 26.67
N PRO A 816 -16.04 -18.10 27.06
CA PRO A 816 -14.92 -17.30 27.54
C PRO A 816 -14.12 -17.92 28.70
N HIS A 817 -14.73 -18.81 29.48
CA HIS A 817 -14.12 -19.44 30.66
C HIS A 817 -13.77 -20.93 30.46
N GLY A 818 -13.94 -21.48 29.24
CA GLY A 818 -13.66 -22.89 28.97
C GLY A 818 -14.53 -23.51 27.87
N ALA A 819 -14.06 -24.61 27.28
CA ALA A 819 -14.86 -25.44 26.40
C ALA A 819 -15.94 -26.19 27.20
N LEU A 820 -17.14 -26.33 26.64
CA LEU A 820 -18.18 -27.17 27.25
C LEU A 820 -17.83 -28.67 27.12
N PRO A 821 -18.33 -29.56 28.00
CA PRO A 821 -18.01 -30.99 27.97
C PRO A 821 -18.34 -31.70 26.65
N ASP A 822 -19.32 -31.19 25.91
CA ASP A 822 -19.77 -31.67 24.60
C ASP A 822 -19.28 -30.79 23.44
N SER A 823 -18.26 -29.95 23.69
CA SER A 823 -17.56 -29.21 22.65
C SER A 823 -16.99 -30.17 21.63
N ARG A 824 -17.20 -29.86 20.35
CA ARG A 824 -16.68 -30.65 19.22
C ARG A 824 -15.77 -29.80 18.36
N VAL A 825 -14.80 -30.46 17.74
CA VAL A 825 -13.89 -29.86 16.77
C VAL A 825 -14.02 -30.58 15.44
N ILE A 826 -14.17 -29.82 14.36
CA ILE A 826 -14.24 -30.35 12.98
C ILE A 826 -13.01 -29.87 12.22
N ARG A 827 -12.31 -30.82 11.60
CA ARG A 827 -11.17 -30.54 10.72
C ARG A 827 -11.62 -30.34 9.27
N LEU A 828 -11.32 -29.18 8.70
CA LEU A 828 -11.51 -28.84 7.29
C LEU A 828 -10.15 -28.83 6.60
N ARG A 829 -9.76 -29.97 6.02
CA ARG A 829 -8.47 -30.10 5.32
C ARG A 829 -8.53 -29.45 3.94
N ASN A 830 -7.53 -28.63 3.61
CA ASN A 830 -7.40 -27.94 2.33
C ASN A 830 -8.67 -27.14 1.96
N PRO A 831 -8.93 -26.01 2.63
CA PRO A 831 -10.17 -25.26 2.44
C PRO A 831 -10.37 -24.76 1.00
N ILE A 832 -9.30 -24.51 0.25
CA ILE A 832 -9.36 -24.14 -1.16
C ILE A 832 -9.94 -25.26 -2.03
N THR A 833 -9.53 -26.51 -1.76
CA THR A 833 -10.10 -27.67 -2.45
C THR A 833 -11.56 -27.88 -2.07
N LEU A 834 -11.94 -27.61 -0.82
CA LEU A 834 -13.34 -27.66 -0.39
C LEU A 834 -14.19 -26.57 -1.06
N LEU A 835 -13.64 -25.36 -1.27
CA LEU A 835 -14.28 -24.28 -2.02
C LEU A 835 -14.47 -24.68 -3.50
N ARG A 836 -13.42 -25.18 -4.16
CA ARG A 836 -13.48 -25.63 -5.57
C ARG A 836 -14.52 -26.73 -5.80
N HIS A 837 -14.65 -27.66 -4.85
CA HIS A 837 -15.64 -28.73 -4.90
C HIS A 837 -17.03 -28.32 -4.38
N LYS A 838 -17.28 -27.04 -4.10
CA LYS A 838 -18.56 -26.52 -3.57
C LYS A 838 -18.99 -27.17 -2.23
N LYS A 839 -18.02 -27.65 -1.44
CA LYS A 839 -18.22 -28.16 -0.07
C LYS A 839 -18.06 -27.06 0.99
N LEU A 840 -17.35 -25.98 0.65
CA LEU A 840 -17.38 -24.69 1.33
C LEU A 840 -17.87 -23.63 0.34
N ALA A 841 -18.44 -22.55 0.85
CA ALA A 841 -18.84 -21.38 0.06
C ALA A 841 -18.28 -20.12 0.73
N LEU A 842 -17.87 -19.15 -0.09
CA LEU A 842 -17.38 -17.85 0.37
C LEU A 842 -18.50 -16.81 0.24
N SER A 843 -18.66 -15.96 1.25
CA SER A 843 -19.65 -14.89 1.29
C SER A 843 -18.92 -13.59 1.64
N VAL A 844 -19.28 -12.51 0.96
CA VAL A 844 -18.76 -11.17 1.22
C VAL A 844 -19.79 -10.43 2.07
N LEU A 845 -19.34 -9.87 3.19
CA LEU A 845 -20.14 -9.07 4.10
C LEU A 845 -19.64 -7.62 4.02
N MET A 846 -20.52 -6.67 3.74
CA MET A 846 -20.20 -5.25 3.90
C MET A 846 -20.20 -4.90 5.39
N THR A 847 -19.15 -4.22 5.86
CA THR A 847 -19.05 -3.73 7.23
C THR A 847 -19.79 -2.40 7.38
N ASP A 848 -20.13 -2.06 8.63
CA ASP A 848 -20.77 -0.78 8.98
C ASP A 848 -19.88 0.45 8.67
N GLU A 849 -18.60 0.26 8.35
CA GLU A 849 -17.71 1.33 7.89
C GLU A 849 -17.86 1.64 6.39
N VAL A 850 -18.46 0.72 5.63
CA VAL A 850 -18.68 0.83 4.17
C VAL A 850 -20.14 1.17 3.86
N MET A 851 -21.06 0.96 4.80
CA MET A 851 -22.45 1.45 4.76
C MET A 851 -22.55 2.82 5.43
#